data_AF-A0A0C9QYT9-F1
#
_entry.id   AF-A0A0C9QYT9-F1
#
_cell.length_a   1.000
_cell.length_b   1.000
_cell.length_c   1.000
_cell.angle_alpha   90.00
_cell.angle_beta   90.00
_cell.angle_gamma   90.00
#
_symmetry.space_group_name_H-M   'P 1'
#
loop_
_entity.id
_entity.type
_entity.pdbx_description
1 polymer ?
#
loop_
_entity_poly.entity_id
_entity_poly.type
_entity_poly.pdbx_seq_one_letter_code
_entity_poly.pdbx_strand_id
1 'polypeptide(L)'
;MDVLLRHNARVNALDGLGQTALHRCARDDNIQAVRILLSYSVDPTIVSLQGYTASQVATENVLKILQNPPSCTEDVEVQLLEASKSGDLTAVERILQANPHAVNCRDLDGRHSTPLHFAAGYNRVPVVEYLLANGADVHAKDKGGLVPLHNACSYGHYEVTELLVKHGASVNVADLWKFTPLHEAAAKGKCEIVRLLLRHGADATKKNRDGATSLDLVREGDQDVADLLRGNSALLDAAKKGNLARVQRLVTQDNINCRDAQGRNSTPLHLAAGYNNLEVAEFLLERGADVNSQDKGGLIPLHNASSYGHLDIAALLIKYSTVVNATDKWGFTPLHEAAQKGRTQLCALLLAHGADPFLKNQEGQSPVDLASADDVRCLLQDAMASQQLVSSIPTASGGNANGNISGGKRPPSIISVPVVPPPTLTQETVIMPSGAQMLLCVPVARPTTCLSPMPSIENGQEKEKDASEDRGCAAVTTVAGFLASLGLEHLLELFEKEHITLDILAEMGHDDLKQVGVSAYGYRHKLIKGMDKLLSSAVGSMWQPAVNPGTLLVDLLADDKEYLAVEEEMQSTIREHRDNGHSGGIFGRYNIVRIQKVQNRKLWERYAHRRQEVAEEMIAAGPSSPSTVSRPISTSTSPQANERMLFHGSSFINAIVQKGFDERHAYIGGMFGAGIYFAEHSSKSNQYVYGICGGTGCPAHKDRSCYICHRHLLLCRVTLGKSFLQFSAMKMAHAPPGHHSVMGRPSQGGLVFPEYVVYRGEQAYPEYLITYQIVRPQQEPGSNTEGVQER
;
A
#
# COMPACT_ATOMS: atom_id res chain seq x y z
N MET A 1 -56.51 -44.51 22.23
CA MET A 1 -56.95 -43.12 22.54
C MET A 1 -55.84 -42.14 22.22
N ASP A 2 -54.70 -42.20 22.91
CA ASP A 2 -53.53 -41.31 22.68
C ASP A 2 -53.11 -41.22 21.20
N VAL A 3 -52.97 -42.36 20.50
CA VAL A 3 -52.67 -42.38 19.05
C VAL A 3 -53.70 -41.60 18.22
N LEU A 4 -55.00 -41.70 18.54
CA LEU A 4 -56.05 -40.99 17.80
C LEU A 4 -55.98 -39.48 18.07
N LEU A 5 -55.71 -39.07 19.31
CA LEU A 5 -55.60 -37.67 19.71
C LEU A 5 -54.36 -36.99 19.09
N ARG A 6 -53.23 -37.70 19.00
CA ARG A 6 -52.04 -37.26 18.24
C ARG A 6 -52.28 -37.09 16.74
N HIS A 7 -53.31 -37.74 16.20
CA HIS A 7 -53.76 -37.59 14.81
C HIS A 7 -55.00 -36.69 14.68
N ASN A 8 -55.16 -35.72 15.61
CA ASN A 8 -56.22 -34.70 15.61
C ASN A 8 -57.65 -35.25 15.62
N ALA A 9 -57.88 -36.37 16.32
CA ALA A 9 -59.24 -36.81 16.61
C ALA A 9 -60.00 -35.72 17.40
N ARG A 10 -61.25 -35.47 17.01
CA ARG A 10 -62.10 -34.45 17.65
C ARG A 10 -62.44 -34.87 19.08
N VAL A 11 -61.84 -34.19 20.06
CA VAL A 11 -61.93 -34.53 21.49
C VAL A 11 -63.35 -34.34 22.05
N ASN A 12 -64.09 -33.35 21.53
CA ASN A 12 -65.48 -33.03 21.89
C ASN A 12 -66.51 -33.65 20.93
N ALA A 13 -66.15 -34.71 20.20
CA ALA A 13 -67.11 -35.42 19.35
C ALA A 13 -68.22 -36.07 20.20
N LEU A 14 -69.46 -35.94 19.75
CA LEU A 14 -70.64 -36.49 20.42
C LEU A 14 -71.08 -37.78 19.74
N ASP A 15 -71.44 -38.77 20.53
CA ASP A 15 -72.13 -39.98 20.04
C ASP A 15 -73.64 -39.75 19.88
N GLY A 16 -74.38 -40.81 19.53
CA GLY A 16 -75.84 -40.76 19.35
C GLY A 16 -76.64 -40.43 20.62
N LEU A 17 -76.00 -40.42 21.79
CA LEU A 17 -76.60 -40.02 23.07
C LEU A 17 -76.16 -38.61 23.50
N GLY A 18 -75.41 -37.89 22.66
CA GLY A 18 -74.82 -36.60 23.01
C GLY A 18 -73.65 -36.71 23.98
N GLN A 19 -73.06 -37.90 24.16
CA GLN A 19 -71.97 -38.11 25.10
C GLN A 19 -70.61 -37.88 24.41
N THR A 20 -69.72 -37.16 25.07
CA THR A 20 -68.31 -37.10 24.66
C THR A 20 -67.56 -38.35 25.10
N ALA A 21 -66.35 -38.56 24.58
CA ALA A 21 -65.45 -39.60 25.09
C ALA A 21 -65.21 -39.46 26.61
N LEU A 22 -65.22 -38.24 27.14
CA LEU A 22 -65.06 -37.98 28.57
C LEU A 22 -66.22 -38.54 29.41
N HIS A 23 -67.47 -38.43 28.94
CA HIS A 23 -68.63 -39.02 29.63
C HIS A 23 -68.51 -40.53 29.77
N ARG A 24 -68.05 -41.20 28.70
CA ARG A 24 -67.88 -42.66 28.69
C ARG A 24 -66.74 -43.07 29.62
N CYS A 25 -65.59 -42.40 29.52
CA CYS A 25 -64.45 -42.69 30.38
C CYS A 25 -64.72 -42.37 31.86
N ALA A 26 -65.54 -41.35 32.15
CA ALA A 26 -65.92 -41.00 33.51
C ALA A 26 -66.87 -42.03 34.15
N ARG A 27 -67.83 -42.54 33.37
CA ARG A 27 -68.74 -43.61 33.80
C ARG A 27 -68.01 -44.94 34.02
N ASP A 28 -67.01 -45.24 33.19
CA ASP A 28 -66.29 -46.51 33.20
C ASP A 28 -65.08 -46.52 34.18
N ASP A 29 -64.95 -45.50 35.04
CA ASP A 29 -63.83 -45.29 35.99
C ASP A 29 -62.44 -45.35 35.34
N ASN A 30 -62.33 -44.97 34.06
CA ASN A 30 -61.07 -45.07 33.33
C ASN A 30 -60.19 -43.83 33.59
N ILE A 31 -59.56 -43.81 34.76
CA ILE A 31 -58.70 -42.72 35.26
C ILE A 31 -57.64 -42.29 34.24
N GLN A 32 -56.99 -43.25 33.57
CA GLN A 32 -55.93 -42.94 32.61
C GLN A 32 -56.48 -42.28 31.35
N ALA A 33 -57.60 -42.77 30.81
CA ALA A 33 -58.26 -42.16 29.66
C ALA A 33 -58.79 -40.75 29.98
N VAL A 34 -59.34 -40.54 31.18
CA VAL A 34 -59.78 -39.22 31.65
C VAL A 34 -58.61 -38.23 31.71
N ARG A 35 -57.47 -38.63 32.28
CA ARG A 35 -56.27 -37.77 32.33
C ARG A 35 -55.76 -37.38 30.94
N ILE A 36 -55.72 -38.34 30.01
CA ILE A 36 -55.34 -38.09 28.62
C ILE A 36 -56.34 -37.15 27.94
N LEU A 37 -57.65 -37.35 28.13
CA LEU A 37 -58.65 -36.46 27.53
C LEU A 37 -58.53 -35.02 28.05
N LEU A 38 -58.31 -34.86 29.37
CA LEU A 38 -58.10 -33.55 29.99
C LEU A 38 -56.82 -32.87 29.49
N SER A 39 -55.75 -33.62 29.22
CA SER A 39 -54.52 -33.06 28.64
C SER A 39 -54.68 -32.61 27.18
N TYR A 40 -55.74 -33.04 26.50
CA TYR A 40 -56.10 -32.61 25.13
C TYR A 40 -57.28 -31.61 25.13
N SER A 41 -57.49 -30.88 26.23
CA SER A 41 -58.50 -29.82 26.35
C SER A 41 -59.93 -30.24 26.02
N VAL A 42 -60.33 -31.47 26.40
CA VAL A 42 -61.74 -31.88 26.35
C VAL A 42 -62.58 -30.95 27.24
N ASP A 43 -63.78 -30.58 26.81
CA ASP A 43 -64.68 -29.73 27.59
C ASP A 43 -65.52 -30.58 28.57
N PRO A 44 -65.32 -30.48 29.89
CA PRO A 44 -66.07 -31.24 30.88
C PRO A 44 -67.50 -30.69 31.11
N THR A 45 -67.82 -29.51 30.57
CA THR A 45 -69.10 -28.83 30.76
C THR A 45 -70.17 -29.25 29.75
N ILE A 46 -69.78 -29.97 28.70
CA ILE A 46 -70.72 -30.50 27.70
C ILE A 46 -71.76 -31.39 28.38
N VAL A 47 -73.03 -31.19 28.01
CA VAL A 47 -74.17 -31.91 28.57
C VAL A 47 -74.68 -32.93 27.55
N SER A 48 -74.89 -34.17 27.97
CA SER A 48 -75.50 -35.20 27.12
C SER A 48 -76.97 -34.91 26.82
N LEU A 49 -77.57 -35.63 25.85
CA LEU A 49 -79.00 -35.49 25.55
C LEU A 49 -79.91 -35.87 26.74
N GLN A 50 -79.37 -36.60 27.73
CA GLN A 50 -80.06 -36.95 28.97
C GLN A 50 -79.87 -35.90 30.08
N GLY A 51 -79.16 -34.79 29.81
CA GLY A 51 -79.00 -33.69 30.75
C GLY A 51 -77.83 -33.83 31.74
N TYR A 52 -76.92 -34.78 31.53
CA TYR A 52 -75.79 -35.01 32.44
C TYR A 52 -74.47 -34.53 31.85
N THR A 53 -73.63 -33.94 32.70
CA THR A 53 -72.20 -33.66 32.43
C THR A 53 -71.33 -34.87 32.77
N ALA A 54 -70.08 -34.87 32.29
CA ALA A 54 -69.11 -35.92 32.61
C ALA A 54 -68.88 -36.06 34.13
N SER A 55 -68.89 -34.95 34.88
CA SER A 55 -68.75 -34.96 36.35
C SER A 55 -69.93 -35.61 37.05
N GLN A 56 -71.15 -35.47 36.52
CA GLN A 56 -72.36 -36.04 37.14
C GLN A 56 -72.50 -37.54 36.88
N VAL A 57 -71.84 -38.07 35.84
CA VAL A 57 -71.79 -39.51 35.55
C VAL A 57 -70.50 -40.18 36.06
N ALA A 58 -69.61 -39.40 36.68
CA ALA A 58 -68.31 -39.87 37.16
C ALA A 58 -68.42 -40.70 38.46
N THR A 59 -67.54 -41.69 38.58
CA THR A 59 -67.22 -42.36 39.84
C THR A 59 -66.42 -41.44 40.77
N GLU A 60 -66.36 -41.73 42.08
CA GLU A 60 -65.66 -40.88 43.07
C GLU A 60 -64.18 -40.60 42.73
N ASN A 61 -63.48 -41.57 42.15
CA ASN A 61 -62.07 -41.43 41.77
C ASN A 61 -61.89 -40.47 40.60
N VAL A 62 -62.75 -40.58 39.58
CA VAL A 62 -62.74 -39.67 38.44
C VAL A 62 -63.23 -38.28 38.83
N LEU A 63 -64.23 -38.19 39.72
CA LEU A 63 -64.77 -36.91 40.19
C LEU A 63 -63.69 -36.07 40.87
N LYS A 64 -62.81 -36.68 41.68
CA LYS A 64 -61.66 -35.99 42.29
C LYS A 64 -60.71 -35.39 41.24
N ILE A 65 -60.54 -36.06 40.10
CA ILE A 65 -59.70 -35.61 38.99
C ILE A 65 -60.40 -34.50 38.19
N LEU A 66 -61.72 -34.57 38.01
CA LEU A 66 -62.48 -33.52 37.33
C LEU A 66 -62.61 -32.24 38.17
N GLN A 67 -62.64 -32.36 39.49
CA GLN A 67 -62.65 -31.23 40.43
C GLN A 67 -61.27 -30.57 40.57
N ASN A 68 -60.20 -31.35 40.49
CA ASN A 68 -58.81 -30.88 40.50
C ASN A 68 -58.08 -31.47 39.28
N PRO A 69 -58.34 -30.95 38.06
CA PRO A 69 -57.66 -31.44 36.87
C PRO A 69 -56.15 -31.29 37.07
N PRO A 70 -55.34 -32.31 36.73
CA PRO A 70 -53.89 -32.14 36.74
C PRO A 70 -53.56 -30.91 35.90
N SER A 71 -52.80 -29.96 36.46
CA SER A 71 -52.28 -28.81 35.72
C SER A 71 -51.70 -29.33 34.41
N CYS A 72 -52.22 -28.83 33.28
CA CYS A 72 -51.91 -29.36 31.97
C CYS A 72 -50.39 -29.54 31.84
N THR A 73 -49.91 -30.71 31.43
CA THR A 73 -48.47 -30.92 31.18
C THR A 73 -47.93 -29.90 30.16
N GLU A 74 -48.80 -29.42 29.27
CA GLU A 74 -48.54 -28.30 28.36
C GLU A 74 -48.21 -26.98 29.10
N ASP A 75 -48.84 -26.70 30.25
CA ASP A 75 -48.57 -25.48 31.03
C ASP A 75 -47.16 -25.52 31.66
N VAL A 76 -46.72 -26.68 32.15
CA VAL A 76 -45.38 -26.85 32.75
C VAL A 76 -44.27 -26.74 31.70
N GLU A 77 -44.46 -27.37 30.52
CA GLU A 77 -43.49 -27.29 29.43
C GLU A 77 -43.38 -25.86 28.87
N VAL A 78 -44.51 -25.17 28.70
CA VAL A 78 -44.53 -23.76 28.27
C VAL A 78 -43.86 -22.86 29.31
N GLN A 79 -44.15 -23.04 30.60
CA GLN A 79 -43.50 -22.30 31.68
C GLN A 79 -41.98 -22.53 31.70
N LEU A 80 -41.52 -23.77 31.47
CA LEU A 80 -40.09 -24.08 31.40
C LEU A 80 -39.42 -23.40 30.21
N LEU A 81 -40.06 -23.42 29.03
CA LEU A 81 -39.54 -22.77 27.82
C LEU A 81 -39.43 -21.25 28.01
N GLU A 82 -40.46 -20.61 28.59
CA GLU A 82 -40.46 -19.18 28.84
C GLU A 82 -39.49 -18.78 29.98
N ALA A 83 -39.39 -19.58 31.05
CA ALA A 83 -38.38 -19.39 32.09
C ALA A 83 -36.95 -19.50 31.51
N SER A 84 -36.72 -20.47 30.62
CA SER A 84 -35.41 -20.67 29.99
C SER A 84 -35.05 -19.53 29.03
N LYS A 85 -36.03 -18.96 28.35
CA LYS A 85 -35.88 -17.81 27.45
C LYS A 85 -35.67 -16.50 28.22
N SER A 86 -36.44 -16.27 29.28
CA SER A 86 -36.33 -15.07 30.12
C SER A 86 -35.08 -15.09 31.01
N GLY A 87 -34.55 -16.28 31.31
CA GLY A 87 -33.38 -16.46 32.17
C GLY A 87 -33.73 -16.62 33.65
N ASP A 88 -34.98 -16.93 33.99
CA ASP A 88 -35.40 -17.20 35.37
C ASP A 88 -34.91 -18.57 35.83
N LEU A 89 -33.67 -18.61 36.31
CA LEU A 89 -33.04 -19.82 36.83
C LEU A 89 -33.85 -20.44 37.97
N THR A 90 -34.43 -19.63 38.85
CA THR A 90 -35.18 -20.14 40.01
C THR A 90 -36.44 -20.90 39.55
N ALA A 91 -37.11 -20.39 38.51
CA ALA A 91 -38.23 -21.10 37.92
C ALA A 91 -37.83 -22.37 37.19
N VAL A 92 -36.73 -22.34 36.43
CA VAL A 92 -36.19 -23.55 35.77
C VAL A 92 -35.83 -24.62 36.81
N GLU A 93 -35.13 -24.26 37.88
CA GLU A 93 -34.75 -25.15 38.97
C GLU A 93 -35.98 -25.79 39.62
N ARG A 94 -36.95 -24.98 40.03
CA ARG A 94 -38.18 -25.45 40.67
C ARG A 94 -38.97 -26.40 39.76
N ILE A 95 -39.11 -26.06 38.48
CA ILE A 95 -39.87 -26.86 37.51
C ILE A 95 -39.17 -28.20 37.26
N LEU A 96 -37.85 -28.21 37.07
CA LEU A 96 -37.09 -29.44 36.79
C LEU A 96 -36.90 -30.33 38.03
N GLN A 97 -36.88 -29.75 39.24
CA GLN A 97 -36.93 -30.54 40.47
C GLN A 97 -38.27 -31.29 40.60
N ALA A 98 -39.38 -30.65 40.21
CA ALA A 98 -40.70 -31.28 40.24
C ALA A 98 -40.94 -32.24 39.04
N ASN A 99 -40.41 -31.90 37.86
CA ASN A 99 -40.63 -32.63 36.61
C ASN A 99 -39.31 -32.80 35.81
N PRO A 100 -38.40 -33.71 36.22
CA PRO A 100 -37.10 -33.87 35.56
C PRO A 100 -37.18 -34.24 34.07
N HIS A 101 -38.24 -34.96 33.66
CA HIS A 101 -38.43 -35.38 32.28
C HIS A 101 -38.73 -34.23 31.30
N ALA A 102 -39.10 -33.05 31.81
CA ALA A 102 -39.42 -31.88 30.98
C ALA A 102 -38.17 -31.16 30.43
N VAL A 103 -36.95 -31.50 30.86
CA VAL A 103 -35.70 -30.82 30.46
C VAL A 103 -35.49 -30.73 28.94
N ASN A 104 -36.04 -31.69 28.19
CA ASN A 104 -35.98 -31.75 26.72
C ASN A 104 -37.37 -31.58 26.07
N CYS A 105 -38.31 -30.89 26.74
CA CYS A 105 -39.58 -30.53 26.14
C CYS A 105 -39.40 -29.69 24.87
N ARG A 106 -40.45 -29.58 24.06
CA ARG A 106 -40.39 -28.91 22.76
C ARG A 106 -41.49 -27.89 22.62
N ASP A 107 -41.13 -26.75 22.04
CA ASP A 107 -42.06 -25.73 21.56
C ASP A 107 -42.86 -26.25 20.34
N LEU A 108 -43.94 -26.99 20.59
CA LEU A 108 -44.75 -27.64 19.54
C LEU A 108 -45.46 -26.63 18.62
N ASP A 109 -45.78 -25.44 19.13
CA ASP A 109 -46.45 -24.39 18.36
C ASP A 109 -45.49 -23.58 17.49
N GLY A 110 -44.21 -23.49 17.88
CA GLY A 110 -43.19 -22.74 17.17
C GLY A 110 -42.21 -23.62 16.38
N ARG A 111 -40.93 -23.52 16.73
CA ARG A 111 -39.84 -24.18 15.97
C ARG A 111 -39.47 -25.56 16.53
N HIS A 112 -40.23 -26.13 17.45
CA HIS A 112 -39.87 -27.35 18.18
C HIS A 112 -38.52 -27.20 18.93
N SER A 113 -38.20 -25.96 19.32
CA SER A 113 -37.03 -25.61 20.13
C SER A 113 -37.15 -26.22 21.53
N THR A 114 -36.02 -26.62 22.10
CA THR A 114 -35.93 -27.08 23.49
C THR A 114 -35.60 -25.92 24.45
N PRO A 115 -35.74 -26.10 25.78
CA PRO A 115 -35.27 -25.13 26.77
C PRO A 115 -33.83 -24.66 26.51
N LEU A 116 -32.94 -25.58 26.13
CA LEU A 116 -31.54 -25.30 25.81
C LEU A 116 -31.37 -24.43 24.55
N HIS A 117 -32.23 -24.56 23.53
CA HIS A 117 -32.22 -23.68 22.36
C HIS A 117 -32.54 -22.23 22.73
N PHE A 118 -33.54 -22.03 23.59
CA PHE A 118 -33.93 -20.71 24.07
C PHE A 118 -32.84 -20.12 24.96
N ALA A 119 -32.40 -20.84 25.99
CA ALA A 119 -31.35 -20.37 26.89
C ALA A 119 -30.07 -20.02 26.09
N ALA A 120 -29.70 -20.84 25.09
CA ALA A 120 -28.55 -20.58 24.25
C ALA A 120 -28.72 -19.36 23.35
N GLY A 121 -29.85 -19.21 22.66
CA GLY A 121 -30.11 -18.09 21.75
C GLY A 121 -30.29 -16.73 22.44
N TYR A 122 -30.71 -16.73 23.72
CA TYR A 122 -30.94 -15.54 24.52
C TYR A 122 -29.84 -15.25 25.56
N ASN A 123 -28.69 -15.92 25.45
CA ASN A 123 -27.52 -15.73 26.32
C ASN A 123 -27.79 -15.92 27.82
N ARG A 124 -28.53 -16.97 28.19
CA ARG A 124 -28.87 -17.27 29.59
C ARG A 124 -27.86 -18.24 30.20
N VAL A 125 -26.61 -17.80 30.38
CA VAL A 125 -25.49 -18.67 30.80
C VAL A 125 -25.82 -19.53 32.03
N PRO A 126 -26.35 -19.01 33.15
CA PRO A 126 -26.65 -19.85 34.32
C PRO A 126 -27.72 -20.91 34.04
N VAL A 127 -28.71 -20.58 33.20
CA VAL A 127 -29.74 -21.53 32.78
C VAL A 127 -29.15 -22.60 31.86
N VAL A 128 -28.26 -22.23 30.93
CA VAL A 128 -27.57 -23.19 30.05
C VAL A 128 -26.76 -24.18 30.89
N GLU A 129 -25.97 -23.71 31.87
CA GLU A 129 -25.22 -24.56 32.79
C GLU A 129 -26.14 -25.52 33.55
N TYR A 130 -27.22 -25.00 34.14
CA TYR A 130 -28.16 -25.82 34.89
C TYR A 130 -28.87 -26.86 34.01
N LEU A 131 -29.34 -26.48 32.82
CA LEU A 131 -29.99 -27.38 31.87
C LEU A 131 -29.05 -28.52 31.44
N LEU A 132 -27.80 -28.20 31.10
CA LEU A 132 -26.79 -29.20 30.71
C LEU A 132 -26.46 -30.16 31.87
N ALA A 133 -26.35 -29.63 33.10
CA ALA A 133 -26.13 -30.45 34.29
C ALA A 133 -27.31 -31.41 34.59
N ASN A 134 -28.52 -31.06 34.15
CA ASN A 134 -29.74 -31.84 34.36
C ASN A 134 -30.18 -32.66 33.12
N GLY A 135 -29.27 -32.94 32.19
CA GLY A 135 -29.51 -33.85 31.08
C GLY A 135 -30.20 -33.25 29.85
N ALA A 136 -30.10 -31.93 29.66
CA ALA A 136 -30.48 -31.32 28.38
C ALA A 136 -29.61 -31.87 27.23
N ASP A 137 -30.26 -32.25 26.14
CA ASP A 137 -29.59 -32.78 24.95
C ASP A 137 -28.99 -31.65 24.11
N VAL A 138 -27.66 -31.57 24.11
CA VAL A 138 -26.87 -30.61 23.33
C VAL A 138 -26.98 -30.82 21.81
N HIS A 139 -27.45 -31.99 21.37
CA HIS A 139 -27.63 -32.37 19.97
C HIS A 139 -29.10 -32.32 19.51
N ALA A 140 -30.02 -31.91 20.39
CA ALA A 140 -31.42 -31.78 20.05
C ALA A 140 -31.59 -30.87 18.83
N LYS A 141 -32.37 -31.33 17.85
CA LYS A 141 -32.65 -30.56 16.64
C LYS A 141 -34.00 -29.85 16.71
N ASP A 142 -34.06 -28.59 16.32
CA ASP A 142 -35.32 -27.90 16.08
C ASP A 142 -35.96 -28.34 14.74
N LYS A 143 -37.09 -27.73 14.36
CA LYS A 143 -37.83 -27.99 13.11
C LYS A 143 -37.01 -27.71 11.85
N GLY A 144 -36.06 -26.77 11.93
CA GLY A 144 -35.10 -26.45 10.85
C GLY A 144 -33.85 -27.33 10.87
N GLY A 145 -33.72 -28.24 11.84
CA GLY A 145 -32.52 -29.04 12.04
C GLY A 145 -31.40 -28.32 12.77
N LEU A 146 -31.63 -27.10 13.27
CA LEU A 146 -30.68 -26.36 14.08
C LEU A 146 -30.51 -27.05 15.42
N VAL A 147 -29.34 -26.88 16.03
CA VAL A 147 -29.05 -27.31 17.41
C VAL A 147 -28.74 -26.08 18.25
N PRO A 148 -28.73 -26.15 19.60
CA PRO A 148 -28.48 -24.97 20.45
C PRO A 148 -27.21 -24.19 20.09
N LEU A 149 -26.17 -24.87 19.62
CA LEU A 149 -24.92 -24.25 19.16
C LEU A 149 -25.13 -23.29 17.97
N HIS A 150 -26.02 -23.60 17.02
CA HIS A 150 -26.32 -22.68 15.92
C HIS A 150 -26.90 -21.35 16.43
N ASN A 151 -27.83 -21.42 17.39
CA ASN A 151 -28.45 -20.23 17.97
C ASN A 151 -27.41 -19.36 18.69
N ALA A 152 -26.57 -19.96 19.54
CA ALA A 152 -25.51 -19.24 20.24
C ALA A 152 -24.54 -18.56 19.24
N CYS A 153 -24.15 -19.27 18.18
CA CYS A 153 -23.24 -18.75 17.16
C CYS A 153 -23.85 -17.63 16.31
N SER A 154 -25.10 -17.76 15.89
CA SER A 154 -25.79 -16.76 15.05
C SER A 154 -25.94 -15.42 15.78
N TYR A 155 -26.24 -15.46 17.08
CA TYR A 155 -26.38 -14.24 17.89
C TYR A 155 -25.07 -13.71 18.47
N GLY A 156 -24.01 -14.52 18.55
CA GLY A 156 -22.67 -14.08 18.97
C GLY A 156 -22.38 -14.30 20.45
N HIS A 157 -23.01 -15.28 21.09
CA HIS A 157 -22.92 -15.51 22.53
C HIS A 157 -21.71 -16.38 22.86
N TYR A 158 -20.57 -15.76 23.16
CA TYR A 158 -19.28 -16.44 23.32
C TYR A 158 -19.29 -17.46 24.46
N GLU A 159 -19.69 -17.05 25.67
CA GLU A 159 -19.68 -17.90 26.87
C GLU A 159 -20.57 -19.13 26.69
N VAL A 160 -21.79 -18.94 26.18
CA VAL A 160 -22.71 -20.04 25.84
C VAL A 160 -22.11 -20.95 24.77
N THR A 161 -21.50 -20.39 23.72
CA THR A 161 -20.90 -21.19 22.64
C THR A 161 -19.78 -22.08 23.19
N GLU A 162 -18.90 -21.52 24.02
CA GLU A 162 -17.81 -22.26 24.64
C GLU A 162 -18.34 -23.36 25.58
N LEU A 163 -19.35 -23.05 26.39
CA LEU A 163 -19.98 -24.00 27.30
C LEU A 163 -20.62 -25.17 26.53
N LEU A 164 -21.36 -24.90 25.46
CA LEU A 164 -21.97 -25.95 24.63
C LEU A 164 -20.90 -26.86 24.01
N VAL A 165 -19.81 -26.28 23.50
CA VAL A 165 -18.68 -27.06 22.93
C VAL A 165 -17.99 -27.89 24.01
N LYS A 166 -17.77 -27.35 25.22
CA LYS A 166 -17.24 -28.09 26.38
C LYS A 166 -18.13 -29.29 26.76
N HIS A 167 -19.45 -29.16 26.62
CA HIS A 167 -20.42 -30.23 26.83
C HIS A 167 -20.64 -31.13 25.60
N GLY A 168 -19.75 -31.11 24.62
CA GLY A 168 -19.72 -32.06 23.51
C GLY A 168 -20.53 -31.65 22.28
N ALA A 169 -20.99 -30.40 22.17
CA ALA A 169 -21.63 -29.92 20.95
C ALA A 169 -20.74 -30.12 19.71
N SER A 170 -21.29 -30.74 18.66
CA SER A 170 -20.56 -30.95 17.42
C SER A 170 -20.44 -29.63 16.65
N VAL A 171 -19.23 -29.06 16.59
CA VAL A 171 -18.92 -27.79 15.89
C VAL A 171 -19.21 -27.81 14.40
N ASN A 172 -19.29 -29.02 13.83
CA ASN A 172 -19.42 -29.30 12.41
C ASN A 172 -20.79 -29.90 12.05
N VAL A 173 -21.74 -29.86 12.99
CA VAL A 173 -23.14 -30.26 12.79
C VAL A 173 -23.76 -29.44 11.66
N ALA A 174 -24.63 -30.08 10.90
CA ALA A 174 -25.35 -29.50 9.78
C ALA A 174 -26.86 -29.49 10.08
N ASP A 175 -27.51 -28.36 9.79
CA ASP A 175 -28.96 -28.25 9.76
C ASP A 175 -29.57 -28.86 8.48
N LEU A 176 -30.86 -28.67 8.23
CA LEU A 176 -31.53 -29.22 7.03
C LEU A 176 -31.04 -28.59 5.71
N TRP A 177 -30.39 -27.42 5.75
CA TRP A 177 -29.80 -26.73 4.60
C TRP A 177 -28.26 -26.86 4.57
N LYS A 178 -27.70 -27.75 5.39
CA LYS A 178 -26.26 -27.96 5.54
C LYS A 178 -25.49 -26.74 6.03
N PHE A 179 -26.16 -25.77 6.66
CA PHE A 179 -25.48 -24.74 7.42
C PHE A 179 -24.86 -25.36 8.66
N THR A 180 -23.63 -24.97 8.94
CA THR A 180 -22.93 -25.31 10.18
C THR A 180 -22.95 -24.11 11.12
N PRO A 181 -22.65 -24.28 12.42
CA PRO A 181 -22.48 -23.15 13.33
C PRO A 181 -21.47 -22.10 12.83
N LEU A 182 -20.44 -22.54 12.08
CA LEU A 182 -19.46 -21.65 11.45
C LEU A 182 -20.07 -20.79 10.33
N HIS A 183 -20.99 -21.34 9.53
CA HIS A 183 -21.72 -20.58 8.52
C HIS A 183 -22.57 -19.48 9.17
N GLU A 184 -23.29 -19.81 10.24
CA GLU A 184 -24.10 -18.85 11.00
C GLU A 184 -23.24 -17.72 11.58
N ALA A 185 -22.13 -18.06 12.24
CA ALA A 185 -21.22 -17.08 12.81
C ALA A 185 -20.60 -16.17 11.74
N ALA A 186 -20.19 -16.74 10.61
CA ALA A 186 -19.57 -16.00 9.50
C ALA A 186 -20.57 -15.05 8.82
N ALA A 187 -21.77 -15.52 8.49
CA ALA A 187 -22.83 -14.70 7.90
C ALA A 187 -23.27 -13.55 8.83
N LYS A 188 -23.15 -13.76 10.14
CA LYS A 188 -23.49 -12.77 11.17
C LYS A 188 -22.31 -11.89 11.61
N GLY A 189 -21.12 -12.04 11.03
CA GLY A 189 -19.95 -11.21 11.33
C GLY A 189 -19.37 -11.44 12.73
N LYS A 190 -19.61 -12.61 13.34
CA LYS A 190 -19.25 -12.90 14.73
C LYS A 190 -17.80 -13.40 14.84
N CYS A 191 -16.84 -12.48 14.70
CA CYS A 191 -15.40 -12.76 14.64
C CYS A 191 -14.89 -13.69 15.76
N GLU A 192 -15.22 -13.40 17.02
CA GLU A 192 -14.75 -14.21 18.15
C GLU A 192 -15.39 -15.60 18.23
N ILE A 193 -16.63 -15.75 17.74
CA ILE A 193 -17.27 -17.06 17.59
C ILE A 193 -16.59 -17.86 16.49
N VAL A 194 -16.32 -17.24 15.34
CA VAL A 194 -15.59 -17.89 14.24
C VAL A 194 -14.23 -18.39 14.73
N ARG A 195 -13.48 -17.55 15.45
CA ARG A 195 -12.20 -17.92 16.06
C ARG A 195 -12.34 -19.11 17.02
N LEU A 196 -13.34 -19.08 17.90
CA LEU A 196 -13.61 -20.16 18.85
C LEU A 196 -13.93 -21.47 18.13
N LEU A 197 -14.83 -21.44 17.16
CA LEU A 197 -15.22 -22.62 16.38
C LEU A 197 -14.04 -23.23 15.61
N LEU A 198 -13.21 -22.40 14.97
CA LEU A 198 -12.00 -22.85 14.26
C LEU A 198 -11.01 -23.52 15.21
N ARG A 199 -10.81 -22.96 16.42
CA ARG A 199 -9.96 -23.58 17.46
C ARG A 199 -10.45 -24.95 17.89
N HIS A 200 -11.77 -25.18 17.86
CA HIS A 200 -12.39 -26.47 18.16
C HIS A 200 -12.59 -27.37 16.94
N GLY A 201 -11.95 -27.07 15.81
CA GLY A 201 -11.92 -27.94 14.63
C GLY A 201 -13.10 -27.78 13.68
N ALA A 202 -13.76 -26.62 13.67
CA ALA A 202 -14.76 -26.31 12.65
C ALA A 202 -14.11 -26.26 11.25
N ASP A 203 -14.74 -26.91 10.28
CA ASP A 203 -14.25 -27.02 8.91
C ASP A 203 -14.82 -25.89 8.04
N ALA A 204 -13.98 -24.90 7.75
CA ALA A 204 -14.32 -23.75 6.90
C ALA A 204 -14.56 -24.10 5.43
N THR A 205 -14.17 -25.31 4.99
CA THR A 205 -14.33 -25.75 3.60
C THR A 205 -15.67 -26.44 3.33
N LYS A 206 -16.44 -26.75 4.39
CA LYS A 206 -17.78 -27.31 4.24
C LYS A 206 -18.67 -26.37 3.47
N LYS A 207 -19.44 -26.95 2.56
CA LYS A 207 -20.43 -26.25 1.75
C LYS A 207 -21.84 -26.52 2.26
N ASN A 208 -22.64 -25.46 2.31
CA ASN A 208 -24.07 -25.57 2.54
C ASN A 208 -24.79 -26.15 1.29
N ARG A 209 -26.13 -26.22 1.33
CA ARG A 209 -26.94 -26.74 0.22
C ARG A 209 -26.82 -25.92 -1.07
N ASP A 210 -26.53 -24.63 -0.97
CA ASP A 210 -26.33 -23.72 -2.10
C ASP A 210 -24.90 -23.78 -2.67
N GLY A 211 -24.02 -24.61 -2.08
CA GLY A 211 -22.63 -24.74 -2.49
C GLY A 211 -21.70 -23.65 -1.92
N ALA A 212 -22.21 -22.78 -1.06
CA ALA A 212 -21.46 -21.71 -0.41
C ALA A 212 -20.71 -22.25 0.82
N THR A 213 -19.46 -21.82 0.98
CA THR A 213 -18.65 -22.02 2.19
C THR A 213 -18.94 -20.92 3.22
N SER A 214 -18.45 -21.07 4.46
CA SER A 214 -18.59 -20.02 5.47
C SER A 214 -17.93 -18.69 5.03
N LEU A 215 -16.86 -18.74 4.22
CA LEU A 215 -16.20 -17.55 3.68
C LEU A 215 -17.08 -16.82 2.65
N ASP A 216 -17.85 -17.55 1.84
CA ASP A 216 -18.71 -16.97 0.81
C ASP A 216 -19.91 -16.21 1.39
N LEU A 217 -20.26 -16.49 2.65
CA LEU A 217 -21.37 -15.85 3.35
C LEU A 217 -20.95 -14.59 4.13
N VAL A 218 -19.65 -14.28 4.20
CA VAL A 218 -19.15 -13.13 4.95
C VAL A 218 -19.63 -11.84 4.28
N ARG A 219 -20.19 -10.91 5.07
CA ARG A 219 -20.70 -9.64 4.55
C ARG A 219 -19.55 -8.72 4.11
N GLU A 220 -19.83 -7.90 3.11
CA GLU A 220 -18.92 -6.83 2.70
C GLU A 220 -18.65 -5.90 3.90
N GLY A 221 -17.39 -5.77 4.29
CA GLY A 221 -16.95 -5.00 5.46
C GLY A 221 -16.42 -5.84 6.63
N ASP A 222 -16.83 -7.11 6.77
CA ASP A 222 -16.39 -8.00 7.86
C ASP A 222 -15.02 -8.65 7.54
N GLN A 223 -14.03 -7.82 7.24
CA GLN A 223 -12.72 -8.26 6.75
C GLN A 223 -11.98 -9.18 7.73
N ASP A 224 -12.12 -8.96 9.04
CA ASP A 224 -11.46 -9.78 10.06
C ASP A 224 -11.99 -11.22 10.04
N VAL A 225 -13.30 -11.41 9.82
CA VAL A 225 -13.92 -12.74 9.68
C VAL A 225 -13.42 -13.42 8.41
N ALA A 226 -13.38 -12.68 7.30
CA ALA A 226 -12.86 -13.20 6.04
C ALA A 226 -11.38 -13.61 6.15
N ASP A 227 -10.59 -12.87 6.91
CA ASP A 227 -9.18 -13.16 7.12
C ASP A 227 -8.97 -14.39 8.01
N LEU A 228 -9.76 -14.54 9.08
CA LEU A 228 -9.75 -15.74 9.91
C LEU A 228 -10.07 -17.00 9.09
N LEU A 229 -11.10 -16.93 8.24
CA LEU A 229 -11.53 -18.07 7.43
C LEU A 229 -10.53 -18.41 6.31
N ARG A 230 -9.82 -17.42 5.76
CA ARG A 230 -8.73 -17.64 4.78
C ARG A 230 -7.45 -18.16 5.43
N GLY A 231 -7.22 -17.89 6.72
CA GLY A 231 -6.01 -18.29 7.43
C GLY A 231 -4.73 -17.77 6.77
N ASN A 232 -3.75 -18.66 6.54
CA ASN A 232 -2.46 -18.32 5.94
C ASN A 232 -2.58 -17.62 4.57
N SER A 233 -3.62 -17.94 3.79
CA SER A 233 -3.86 -17.28 2.50
C SER A 233 -4.13 -15.79 2.64
N ALA A 234 -4.71 -15.33 3.76
CA ALA A 234 -4.90 -13.91 4.02
C ALA A 234 -3.56 -13.20 4.27
N LEU A 235 -2.63 -13.83 5.00
CA LEU A 235 -1.29 -13.30 5.23
C LEU A 235 -0.50 -13.21 3.92
N LEU A 236 -0.56 -14.26 3.09
CA LEU A 236 0.07 -14.29 1.77
C LEU A 236 -0.48 -13.17 0.85
N ASP A 237 -1.81 -13.00 0.79
CA ASP A 237 -2.45 -11.91 0.03
C ASP A 237 -2.05 -10.53 0.55
N ALA A 238 -2.03 -10.33 1.88
CA ALA A 238 -1.63 -9.08 2.49
C ALA A 238 -0.16 -8.74 2.19
N ALA A 239 0.73 -9.73 2.24
CA ALA A 239 2.14 -9.56 1.93
C ALA A 239 2.39 -9.24 0.46
N LYS A 240 1.65 -9.89 -0.45
CA LYS A 240 1.66 -9.61 -1.89
C LYS A 240 1.17 -8.21 -2.23
N LYS A 241 0.14 -7.71 -1.54
CA LYS A 241 -0.44 -6.38 -1.76
C LYS A 241 0.27 -5.24 -1.02
N GLY A 242 1.25 -5.54 -0.18
CA GLY A 242 1.97 -4.54 0.60
C GLY A 242 1.16 -3.93 1.74
N ASN A 243 0.10 -4.60 2.21
CA ASN A 243 -0.73 -4.07 3.30
C ASN A 243 -0.09 -4.39 4.66
N LEU A 244 0.85 -3.55 5.09
CA LEU A 244 1.59 -3.73 6.35
C LEU A 244 0.67 -3.87 7.57
N ALA A 245 -0.34 -3.00 7.69
CA ALA A 245 -1.26 -3.04 8.84
C ALA A 245 -2.01 -4.38 8.93
N ARG A 246 -2.37 -4.97 7.79
CA ARG A 246 -3.02 -6.29 7.73
C ARG A 246 -2.03 -7.41 8.03
N VAL A 247 -0.79 -7.34 7.50
CA VAL A 247 0.28 -8.30 7.83
C VAL A 247 0.58 -8.30 9.34
N GLN A 248 0.69 -7.12 9.95
CA GLN A 248 0.95 -6.97 11.39
C GLN A 248 -0.12 -7.65 12.27
N ARG A 249 -1.38 -7.66 11.82
CA ARG A 249 -2.47 -8.31 12.56
C ARG A 249 -2.53 -9.83 12.32
N LEU A 250 -2.12 -10.30 11.14
CA LEU A 250 -2.26 -11.70 10.74
C LEU A 250 -1.04 -12.57 11.06
N VAL A 251 0.15 -11.97 11.15
CA VAL A 251 1.37 -12.72 11.37
C VAL A 251 1.44 -13.25 12.80
N THR A 252 1.83 -14.51 12.94
CA THR A 252 2.17 -15.19 14.18
C THR A 252 3.50 -15.90 13.99
N GLN A 253 4.13 -16.35 15.09
CA GLN A 253 5.37 -17.11 15.00
C GLN A 253 5.20 -18.42 14.22
N ASP A 254 4.01 -19.03 14.30
CA ASP A 254 3.72 -20.29 13.62
C ASP A 254 3.47 -20.12 12.11
N ASN A 255 3.00 -18.95 11.66
CA ASN A 255 2.59 -18.73 10.27
C ASN A 255 3.50 -17.80 9.46
N ILE A 256 4.54 -17.23 10.07
CA ILE A 256 5.43 -16.26 9.40
C ILE A 256 6.10 -16.83 8.14
N ASN A 257 6.39 -18.13 8.14
CA ASN A 257 6.92 -18.89 7.01
C ASN A 257 5.87 -19.83 6.40
N CYS A 258 4.58 -19.50 6.52
CA CYS A 258 3.52 -20.24 5.85
C CYS A 258 3.74 -20.25 4.34
N ARG A 259 3.11 -21.21 3.65
CA ARG A 259 3.39 -21.44 2.24
C ARG A 259 2.12 -21.46 1.41
N ASP A 260 2.22 -20.90 0.22
CA ASP A 260 1.16 -20.98 -0.79
C ASP A 260 1.05 -22.41 -1.35
N ALA A 261 0.15 -23.19 -0.74
CA ALA A 261 -0.07 -24.60 -1.09
C ALA A 261 -0.60 -24.81 -2.50
N GLN A 262 -1.27 -23.80 -3.09
CA GLN A 262 -1.87 -23.91 -4.42
C GLN A 262 -0.95 -23.38 -5.53
N GLY A 263 0.03 -22.54 -5.19
CA GLY A 263 0.96 -21.94 -6.14
C GLY A 263 2.37 -22.54 -6.09
N ARG A 264 3.37 -21.65 -6.07
CA ARG A 264 4.80 -22.01 -6.07
C ARG A 264 5.33 -22.42 -4.71
N ASN A 265 4.50 -22.64 -3.70
CA ASN A 265 4.95 -22.89 -2.32
C ASN A 265 5.75 -21.70 -1.74
N SER A 266 5.43 -20.48 -2.20
CA SER A 266 6.05 -19.21 -1.81
C SER A 266 5.68 -18.84 -0.37
N THR A 267 6.62 -18.24 0.36
CA THR A 267 6.37 -17.63 1.69
C THR A 267 5.87 -16.19 1.57
N PRO A 268 5.34 -15.58 2.65
CA PRO A 268 5.02 -14.15 2.66
C PRO A 268 6.19 -13.27 2.21
N LEU A 269 7.42 -13.62 2.61
CA LEU A 269 8.63 -12.89 2.23
C LEU A 269 8.95 -12.99 0.73
N HIS A 270 8.70 -14.14 0.09
CA HIS A 270 8.84 -14.26 -1.37
C HIS A 270 7.89 -13.30 -2.12
N LEU A 271 6.65 -13.19 -1.61
CA LEU A 271 5.63 -12.33 -2.20
C LEU A 271 5.99 -10.86 -1.96
N ALA A 272 6.34 -10.48 -0.73
CA ALA A 272 6.78 -9.12 -0.43
C ALA A 272 7.99 -8.71 -1.28
N ALA A 273 8.96 -9.62 -1.43
CA ALA A 273 10.16 -9.39 -2.23
C ALA A 273 9.85 -9.25 -3.73
N GLY A 274 9.04 -10.13 -4.31
CA GLY A 274 8.72 -10.09 -5.75
C GLY A 274 7.81 -8.93 -6.17
N TYR A 275 6.97 -8.44 -5.25
CA TYR A 275 6.03 -7.34 -5.52
C TYR A 275 6.52 -5.98 -4.99
N ASN A 276 7.79 -5.86 -4.60
CA ASN A 276 8.44 -4.62 -4.15
C ASN A 276 7.80 -3.98 -2.90
N ASN A 277 7.37 -4.80 -1.94
CA ASN A 277 6.75 -4.31 -0.70
C ASN A 277 7.80 -4.22 0.41
N LEU A 278 8.63 -3.16 0.37
CA LEU A 278 9.80 -2.99 1.25
C LEU A 278 9.45 -3.03 2.75
N GLU A 279 8.49 -2.23 3.17
CA GLU A 279 8.08 -2.15 4.58
C GLU A 279 7.56 -3.50 5.10
N VAL A 280 6.84 -4.25 4.27
CA VAL A 280 6.35 -5.59 4.61
C VAL A 280 7.52 -6.58 4.70
N ALA A 281 8.45 -6.55 3.74
CA ALA A 281 9.61 -7.43 3.76
C ALA A 281 10.47 -7.18 5.00
N GLU A 282 10.71 -5.92 5.36
CA GLU A 282 11.45 -5.53 6.56
C GLU A 282 10.75 -6.03 7.82
N PHE A 283 9.46 -5.76 7.96
CA PHE A 283 8.69 -6.24 9.10
C PHE A 283 8.68 -7.77 9.23
N LEU A 284 8.53 -8.50 8.13
CA LEU A 284 8.58 -9.97 8.14
C LEU A 284 9.96 -10.47 8.61
N LEU A 285 11.05 -9.88 8.12
CA LEU A 285 12.41 -10.23 8.52
C LEU A 285 12.67 -9.94 10.01
N GLU A 286 12.26 -8.77 10.49
CA GLU A 286 12.34 -8.41 11.92
C GLU A 286 11.59 -9.39 12.83
N ARG A 287 10.51 -9.99 12.32
CA ARG A 287 9.69 -10.97 13.02
C ARG A 287 10.20 -12.41 12.91
N GLY A 288 11.30 -12.65 12.19
CA GLY A 288 11.94 -13.95 12.05
C GLY A 288 11.54 -14.74 10.81
N ALA A 289 11.08 -14.08 9.73
CA ALA A 289 10.89 -14.75 8.45
C ALA A 289 12.23 -15.29 7.93
N ASP A 290 12.21 -16.52 7.41
CA ASP A 290 13.41 -17.15 6.87
C ASP A 290 13.76 -16.53 5.52
N VAL A 291 14.85 -15.76 5.51
CA VAL A 291 15.39 -15.04 4.35
C VAL A 291 15.84 -15.98 3.21
N ASN A 292 16.12 -17.25 3.52
CA ASN A 292 16.64 -18.24 2.57
C ASN A 292 15.65 -19.38 2.32
N SER A 293 14.39 -19.23 2.73
CA SER A 293 13.36 -20.22 2.44
C SER A 293 13.25 -20.43 0.93
N GLN A 294 13.24 -21.69 0.50
CA GLN A 294 13.12 -22.05 -0.90
C GLN A 294 11.66 -22.37 -1.28
N ASP A 295 11.21 -21.86 -2.42
CA ASP A 295 9.94 -22.20 -3.03
C ASP A 295 10.00 -23.57 -3.77
N LYS A 296 8.94 -23.93 -4.50
CA LYS A 296 8.86 -25.19 -5.26
C LYS A 296 9.94 -25.31 -6.34
N GLY A 297 10.42 -24.20 -6.89
CA GLY A 297 11.51 -24.11 -7.87
C GLY A 297 12.90 -24.05 -7.24
N GLY A 298 13.01 -23.98 -5.92
CA GLY A 298 14.29 -23.76 -5.23
C GLY A 298 14.68 -22.29 -5.13
N LEU A 299 13.82 -21.36 -5.59
CA LEU A 299 14.08 -19.93 -5.55
C LEU A 299 13.94 -19.45 -4.10
N ILE A 300 14.89 -18.64 -3.65
CA ILE A 300 14.81 -17.85 -2.41
C ILE A 300 14.23 -16.45 -2.69
N PRO A 301 13.77 -15.68 -1.68
CA PRO A 301 13.26 -14.32 -1.87
C PRO A 301 14.18 -13.39 -2.68
N LEU A 302 15.51 -13.56 -2.57
CA LEU A 302 16.48 -12.77 -3.34
C LEU A 302 16.36 -13.02 -4.85
N HIS A 303 16.06 -14.24 -5.31
CA HIS A 303 15.83 -14.49 -6.74
C HIS A 303 14.65 -13.67 -7.28
N ASN A 304 13.55 -13.61 -6.52
CA ASN A 304 12.38 -12.82 -6.90
C ASN A 304 12.75 -11.32 -6.98
N ALA A 305 13.45 -10.79 -5.97
CA ALA A 305 13.92 -9.40 -5.99
C ALA A 305 14.84 -9.12 -7.19
N SER A 306 15.73 -10.07 -7.49
CA SER A 306 16.68 -9.97 -8.61
C SER A 306 16.02 -9.96 -9.97
N SER A 307 15.06 -10.86 -10.22
CA SER A 307 14.39 -10.99 -11.51
C SER A 307 13.61 -9.71 -11.87
N TYR A 308 12.97 -9.08 -10.88
CA TYR A 308 12.20 -7.85 -11.08
C TYR A 308 13.00 -6.56 -10.90
N GLY A 309 14.24 -6.62 -10.40
CA GLY A 309 15.12 -5.44 -10.25
C GLY A 309 14.85 -4.61 -8.99
N HIS A 310 14.33 -5.21 -7.93
CA HIS A 310 13.97 -4.52 -6.69
C HIS A 310 15.20 -4.31 -5.80
N LEU A 311 15.95 -3.24 -6.06
CA LEU A 311 17.24 -2.96 -5.44
C LEU A 311 17.18 -2.86 -3.90
N ASP A 312 16.20 -2.10 -3.37
CA ASP A 312 16.08 -1.86 -1.93
C ASP A 312 15.72 -3.15 -1.18
N ILE A 313 14.85 -3.99 -1.76
CA ILE A 313 14.54 -5.32 -1.25
C ILE A 313 15.79 -6.20 -1.25
N ALA A 314 16.56 -6.22 -2.34
CA ALA A 314 17.76 -7.05 -2.43
C ALA A 314 18.80 -6.61 -1.38
N ALA A 315 19.02 -5.31 -1.20
CA ALA A 315 19.90 -4.76 -0.17
C ALA A 315 19.42 -5.14 1.24
N LEU A 316 18.11 -5.08 1.49
CA LEU A 316 17.51 -5.52 2.74
C LEU A 316 17.73 -7.03 2.98
N LEU A 317 17.48 -7.89 1.99
CA LEU A 317 17.70 -9.33 2.11
C LEU A 317 19.17 -9.66 2.38
N ILE A 318 20.11 -8.94 1.74
CA ILE A 318 21.55 -9.04 2.00
C ILE A 318 21.89 -8.62 3.44
N LYS A 319 21.32 -7.52 3.93
CA LYS A 319 21.48 -7.08 5.33
C LYS A 319 21.05 -8.17 6.32
N TYR A 320 20.01 -8.93 5.99
CA TYR A 320 19.52 -10.06 6.79
C TYR A 320 20.21 -11.39 6.45
N SER A 321 21.43 -11.36 5.89
CA SER A 321 22.28 -12.54 5.64
C SER A 321 21.66 -13.57 4.67
N THR A 322 21.01 -13.10 3.61
CA THR A 322 20.62 -13.98 2.51
C THR A 322 21.84 -14.57 1.79
N VAL A 323 21.70 -15.79 1.26
CA VAL A 323 22.76 -16.45 0.50
C VAL A 323 22.78 -15.90 -0.92
N VAL A 324 23.70 -14.98 -1.19
CA VAL A 324 23.84 -14.26 -2.47
C VAL A 324 24.06 -15.19 -3.66
N ASN A 325 24.76 -16.31 -3.46
CA ASN A 325 25.02 -17.34 -4.47
C ASN A 325 24.10 -18.56 -4.32
N ALA A 326 22.92 -18.43 -3.69
CA ALA A 326 21.96 -19.52 -3.62
C ALA A 326 21.59 -19.97 -5.04
N THR A 327 21.49 -21.28 -5.24
CA THR A 327 21.06 -21.84 -6.52
C THR A 327 19.64 -22.37 -6.42
N ASP A 328 18.87 -22.14 -7.46
CA ASP A 328 17.59 -22.81 -7.65
C ASP A 328 17.78 -24.25 -8.15
N LYS A 329 16.68 -24.94 -8.48
CA LYS A 329 16.72 -26.33 -8.96
C LYS A 329 17.42 -26.52 -10.30
N TRP A 330 17.62 -25.46 -11.07
CA TRP A 330 18.30 -25.47 -12.38
C TRP A 330 19.71 -24.86 -12.29
N GLY A 331 20.18 -24.53 -11.09
CA GLY A 331 21.50 -23.94 -10.88
C GLY A 331 21.57 -22.44 -11.17
N PHE A 332 20.44 -21.75 -11.36
CA PHE A 332 20.44 -20.30 -11.51
C PHE A 332 20.66 -19.66 -10.15
N THR A 333 21.52 -18.64 -10.12
CA THR A 333 21.73 -17.78 -8.94
C THR A 333 20.95 -16.47 -9.09
N PRO A 334 20.78 -15.68 -8.02
CA PRO A 334 20.22 -14.34 -8.13
C PRO A 334 20.94 -13.45 -9.14
N LEU A 335 22.25 -13.66 -9.37
CA LEU A 335 23.02 -12.93 -10.38
C LEU A 335 22.65 -13.37 -11.81
N HIS A 336 22.39 -14.66 -12.04
CA HIS A 336 21.87 -15.14 -13.34
C HIS A 336 20.52 -14.48 -13.66
N GLU A 337 19.59 -14.45 -12.70
CA GLU A 337 18.28 -13.81 -12.85
C GLU A 337 18.41 -12.31 -13.17
N ALA A 338 19.23 -11.59 -12.39
CA ALA A 338 19.46 -10.17 -12.60
C ALA A 338 20.08 -9.89 -13.98
N ALA A 339 21.06 -10.72 -14.39
CA ALA A 339 21.74 -10.56 -15.67
C ALA A 339 20.81 -10.84 -16.86
N GLN A 340 20.05 -11.93 -16.79
CA GLN A 340 19.09 -12.30 -17.82
C GLN A 340 18.00 -11.24 -18.02
N LYS A 341 17.57 -10.56 -16.95
CA LYS A 341 16.56 -9.51 -16.99
C LYS A 341 17.11 -8.09 -17.17
N GLY A 342 18.42 -7.94 -17.43
CA GLY A 342 19.03 -6.63 -17.70
C GLY A 342 19.06 -5.70 -16.49
N ARG A 343 19.19 -6.23 -15.25
CA ARG A 343 19.12 -5.45 -14.01
C ARG A 343 20.51 -4.97 -13.57
N THR A 344 21.09 -4.02 -14.29
CA THR A 344 22.50 -3.57 -14.12
C THR A 344 22.85 -3.15 -12.69
N GLN A 345 22.03 -2.29 -12.08
CA GLN A 345 22.26 -1.82 -10.71
C GLN A 345 22.24 -2.96 -9.69
N LEU A 346 21.36 -3.94 -9.91
CA LEU A 346 21.22 -5.08 -9.01
C LEU A 346 22.33 -6.11 -9.23
N CYS A 347 22.80 -6.31 -10.47
CA CYS A 347 24.02 -7.07 -10.75
C CYS A 347 25.23 -6.46 -10.01
N ALA A 348 25.38 -5.13 -10.05
CA ALA A 348 26.46 -4.43 -9.35
C ALA A 348 26.37 -4.61 -7.83
N LEU A 349 25.16 -4.50 -7.26
CA LEU A 349 24.92 -4.76 -5.84
C LEU A 349 25.31 -6.20 -5.46
N LEU A 350 24.83 -7.20 -6.22
CA LEU A 350 25.13 -8.61 -5.96
C LEU A 350 26.64 -8.89 -6.03
N LEU A 351 27.34 -8.38 -7.05
CA LEU A 351 28.79 -8.52 -7.19
C LEU A 351 29.55 -7.87 -6.03
N ALA A 352 29.12 -6.67 -5.60
CA ALA A 352 29.70 -5.98 -4.45
C ALA A 352 29.54 -6.76 -3.14
N HIS A 353 28.54 -7.64 -3.05
CA HIS A 353 28.26 -8.50 -1.91
C HIS A 353 28.65 -9.96 -2.14
N GLY A 354 29.60 -10.22 -3.05
CA GLY A 354 30.24 -11.53 -3.20
C GLY A 354 29.50 -12.50 -4.12
N ALA A 355 28.63 -12.03 -5.00
CA ALA A 355 28.11 -12.86 -6.08
C ALA A 355 29.24 -13.31 -7.01
N ASP A 356 29.28 -14.60 -7.32
CA ASP A 356 30.30 -15.18 -8.19
C ASP A 356 29.83 -15.15 -9.66
N PRO A 357 30.48 -14.37 -10.54
CA PRO A 357 30.12 -14.28 -11.95
C PRO A 357 30.57 -15.51 -12.78
N PHE A 358 31.31 -16.45 -12.20
CA PHE A 358 31.78 -17.67 -12.88
C PHE A 358 30.89 -18.88 -12.65
N LEU A 359 29.97 -18.82 -11.68
CA LEU A 359 29.03 -19.93 -11.43
C LEU A 359 28.22 -20.22 -12.67
N LYS A 360 28.05 -21.52 -12.96
CA LYS A 360 27.29 -21.99 -14.11
C LYS A 360 26.01 -22.68 -13.66
N ASN A 361 24.93 -22.40 -14.38
CA ASN A 361 23.70 -23.18 -14.26
C ASN A 361 23.88 -24.61 -14.82
N GLN A 362 22.84 -25.43 -14.74
CA GLN A 362 22.87 -26.81 -15.26
C GLN A 362 23.04 -26.89 -16.78
N GLU A 363 22.79 -25.81 -17.52
CA GLU A 363 23.03 -25.70 -18.97
C GLU A 363 24.47 -25.27 -19.28
N GLY A 364 25.31 -25.05 -18.26
CA GLY A 364 26.72 -24.65 -18.42
C GLY A 364 26.91 -23.16 -18.73
N GLN A 365 25.85 -22.35 -18.60
CA GLN A 365 25.84 -20.91 -18.84
C GLN A 365 26.16 -20.15 -17.55
N SER A 366 27.03 -19.16 -17.65
CA SER A 366 27.32 -18.20 -16.60
C SER A 366 26.39 -16.98 -16.69
N PRO A 367 26.32 -16.09 -15.67
CA PRO A 367 25.50 -14.88 -15.75
C PRO A 367 25.81 -14.00 -16.96
N VAL A 368 27.07 -13.93 -17.41
CA VAL A 368 27.47 -13.13 -18.58
C VAL A 368 26.93 -13.71 -19.88
N ASP A 369 26.81 -15.04 -19.99
CA ASP A 369 26.26 -15.72 -21.15
C ASP A 369 24.75 -15.45 -21.30
N LEU A 370 24.08 -15.21 -20.17
CA LEU A 370 22.66 -14.89 -20.12
C LEU A 370 22.36 -13.39 -20.22
N ALA A 371 23.36 -12.52 -20.15
CA ALA A 371 23.18 -11.08 -20.09
C ALA A 371 22.42 -10.57 -21.33
N SER A 372 21.24 -9.98 -21.10
CA SER A 372 20.40 -9.44 -22.18
C SER A 372 20.74 -7.99 -22.56
N ALA A 373 21.38 -7.24 -21.66
CA ALA A 373 21.77 -5.85 -21.87
C ALA A 373 23.31 -5.71 -21.95
N ASP A 374 23.78 -4.78 -22.79
CA ASP A 374 25.21 -4.61 -23.07
C ASP A 374 25.99 -4.06 -21.86
N ASP A 375 25.38 -3.16 -21.10
CA ASP A 375 25.94 -2.61 -19.86
C ASP A 375 26.12 -3.69 -18.78
N VAL A 376 25.16 -4.60 -18.64
CA VAL A 376 25.27 -5.80 -17.78
C VAL A 376 26.41 -6.69 -18.24
N ARG A 377 26.53 -6.94 -19.56
CA ARG A 377 27.60 -7.78 -20.10
C ARG A 377 28.98 -7.18 -19.83
N CYS A 378 29.14 -5.88 -20.05
CA CYS A 378 30.37 -5.14 -19.73
C CYS A 378 30.69 -5.22 -18.23
N LEU A 379 29.71 -4.99 -17.36
CA LEU A 379 29.89 -5.07 -15.90
C LEU A 379 30.37 -6.45 -15.44
N LEU A 380 29.76 -7.52 -15.97
CA LEU A 380 30.13 -8.89 -15.61
C LEU A 380 31.52 -9.26 -16.13
N GLN A 381 31.87 -8.86 -17.36
CA GLN A 381 33.20 -9.06 -17.92
C GLN A 381 34.27 -8.34 -17.10
N ASP A 382 34.02 -7.09 -16.70
CA ASP A 382 34.92 -6.31 -15.83
C ASP A 382 35.10 -6.99 -14.47
N ALA A 383 34.03 -7.51 -13.89
CA ALA A 383 34.07 -8.24 -12.62
C ALA A 383 34.86 -9.55 -12.71
N MET A 384 34.66 -10.32 -13.79
CA MET A 384 35.42 -11.55 -14.05
C MET A 384 36.91 -11.27 -14.23
N ALA A 385 37.27 -10.25 -15.01
CA ALA A 385 38.67 -9.86 -15.22
C ALA A 385 39.34 -9.44 -13.90
N SER A 386 38.61 -8.69 -13.07
CA SER A 386 39.11 -8.23 -11.76
C SER A 386 39.37 -9.38 -10.79
N GLN A 387 38.57 -10.45 -10.83
CA GLN A 387 38.74 -11.62 -9.95
C GLN A 387 39.84 -12.58 -10.43
N GLN A 388 40.09 -12.67 -11.75
CA GLN A 388 41.20 -13.44 -12.29
C GLN A 388 42.58 -12.86 -11.94
N LEU A 389 42.69 -11.53 -11.80
CA LEU A 389 43.92 -10.84 -11.37
C LEU A 389 44.29 -11.12 -9.90
N VAL A 390 43.36 -11.58 -9.07
CA VAL A 390 43.63 -11.94 -7.67
C VAL A 390 44.17 -13.38 -7.53
N SER A 391 43.89 -14.24 -8.52
CA SER A 391 44.35 -15.64 -8.55
C SER A 391 45.76 -15.85 -9.14
N SER A 392 46.41 -14.82 -9.66
CA SER A 392 47.74 -14.89 -10.28
C SER A 392 48.81 -14.13 -9.49
N ILE A 393 49.05 -14.55 -8.24
CA ILE A 393 50.34 -14.30 -7.57
C ILE A 393 51.15 -15.60 -7.65
N PRO A 394 52.14 -15.74 -8.55
CA PRO A 394 53.11 -16.81 -8.44
C PRO A 394 54.12 -16.45 -7.35
N THR A 395 54.30 -17.39 -6.42
CA THR A 395 55.43 -17.42 -5.49
C THR A 395 56.76 -17.33 -6.25
N ALA A 396 57.62 -16.43 -5.80
CA ALA A 396 58.93 -16.15 -6.37
C ALA A 396 59.86 -17.38 -6.35
N SER A 397 60.53 -17.64 -7.47
CA SER A 397 61.85 -18.29 -7.51
C SER A 397 62.61 -17.81 -8.74
N GLY A 398 63.85 -17.37 -8.55
CA GLY A 398 64.62 -16.55 -9.48
C GLY A 398 65.22 -17.27 -10.69
N GLY A 399 65.80 -16.46 -11.59
CA GLY A 399 66.58 -16.92 -12.73
C GLY A 399 66.86 -15.82 -13.75
N ASN A 400 68.09 -15.31 -13.76
CA ASN A 400 68.69 -14.41 -14.76
C ASN A 400 68.45 -14.84 -16.22
N ALA A 401 68.35 -13.87 -17.14
CA ALA A 401 69.37 -13.66 -18.20
C ALA A 401 68.98 -12.57 -19.23
N ASN A 402 70.03 -11.86 -19.66
CA ASN A 402 70.12 -10.86 -20.73
C ASN A 402 69.53 -11.27 -22.09
N GLY A 403 69.08 -10.26 -22.85
CA GLY A 403 68.91 -10.35 -24.30
C GLY A 403 68.46 -9.04 -24.95
N ASN A 404 69.42 -8.23 -25.40
CA ASN A 404 69.24 -7.13 -26.37
C ASN A 404 68.60 -7.65 -27.67
N ILE A 405 67.75 -6.87 -28.35
CA ILE A 405 67.77 -6.61 -29.80
C ILE A 405 66.90 -5.38 -30.13
N SER A 406 67.43 -4.63 -31.09
CA SER A 406 67.12 -3.29 -31.60
C SER A 406 66.00 -3.18 -32.64
N GLY A 407 65.45 -1.96 -32.77
CA GLY A 407 64.82 -1.40 -33.98
C GLY A 407 63.53 -0.65 -33.63
N GLY A 408 63.33 0.65 -33.82
CA GLY A 408 63.95 1.63 -34.71
C GLY A 408 62.86 2.20 -35.64
N LYS A 409 62.28 3.38 -35.32
CA LYS A 409 61.92 4.47 -36.25
C LYS A 409 61.30 5.68 -35.53
N ARG A 410 61.60 6.85 -36.11
CA ARG A 410 61.56 8.24 -35.62
C ARG A 410 60.21 8.98 -35.93
N PRO A 411 60.01 10.21 -35.42
CA PRO A 411 58.72 10.94 -35.24
C PRO A 411 58.50 12.00 -36.36
N PRO A 412 57.81 13.16 -36.19
CA PRO A 412 56.57 13.56 -35.47
C PRO A 412 55.53 14.24 -36.42
N SER A 413 54.34 14.65 -35.95
CA SER A 413 53.74 15.93 -36.40
C SER A 413 52.54 16.42 -35.58
N ILE A 414 52.66 17.69 -35.22
CA ILE A 414 51.71 18.62 -34.61
C ILE A 414 50.61 18.97 -35.62
N ILE A 415 49.34 18.96 -35.20
CA ILE A 415 48.25 19.69 -35.87
C ILE A 415 47.51 20.51 -34.81
N SER A 416 47.52 21.81 -35.02
CA SER A 416 46.80 22.83 -34.26
C SER A 416 45.28 22.69 -34.42
N VAL A 417 44.53 22.82 -33.33
CA VAL A 417 43.07 22.91 -33.31
C VAL A 417 42.68 24.38 -33.05
N PRO A 418 41.69 24.95 -33.76
CA PRO A 418 41.40 26.38 -33.70
C PRO A 418 40.78 26.81 -32.37
N VAL A 419 41.11 28.03 -31.96
CA VAL A 419 40.54 28.77 -30.83
C VAL A 419 39.06 29.07 -31.13
N VAL A 420 38.16 28.58 -30.29
CA VAL A 420 36.73 28.94 -30.25
C VAL A 420 36.56 30.10 -29.24
N PRO A 421 35.80 31.16 -29.55
CA PRO A 421 35.57 32.28 -28.63
C PRO A 421 34.71 31.86 -27.41
N PRO A 422 34.71 32.64 -26.31
CA PRO A 422 34.00 32.26 -25.09
C PRO A 422 32.48 32.15 -25.30
N PRO A 423 31.77 31.31 -24.53
CA PRO A 423 30.34 31.09 -24.72
C PRO A 423 29.55 32.35 -24.35
N THR A 424 28.77 32.85 -25.32
CA THR A 424 27.68 33.80 -25.11
C THR A 424 26.58 33.13 -24.27
N LEU A 425 26.07 33.83 -23.25
CA LEU A 425 24.86 33.42 -22.52
C LEU A 425 23.71 33.27 -23.53
N THR A 426 23.29 32.03 -23.80
CA THR A 426 22.13 31.78 -24.66
C THR A 426 20.87 32.11 -23.86
N GLN A 427 20.14 33.14 -24.31
CA GLN A 427 18.80 33.45 -23.83
C GLN A 427 17.79 32.81 -24.78
N GLU A 428 16.83 32.06 -24.23
CA GLU A 428 15.75 31.41 -24.97
C GLU A 428 14.40 32.05 -24.59
N THR A 429 13.56 32.31 -25.58
CA THR A 429 12.19 32.82 -25.36
C THR A 429 11.26 31.66 -25.00
N VAL A 430 10.64 31.71 -23.83
CA VAL A 430 9.58 30.77 -23.41
C VAL A 430 8.21 31.45 -23.40
N ILE A 431 7.16 30.65 -23.53
CA ILE A 431 5.78 31.13 -23.38
C ILE A 431 5.25 30.73 -21.99
N MET A 432 4.80 31.73 -21.24
CA MET A 432 4.23 31.61 -19.90
C MET A 432 2.82 31.02 -19.91
N PRO A 433 2.29 30.55 -18.76
CA PRO A 433 0.92 30.04 -18.68
C PRO A 433 -0.15 31.01 -19.22
N SER A 434 0.03 32.32 -19.04
CA SER A 434 -0.86 33.36 -19.59
C SER A 434 -0.79 33.53 -21.12
N GLY A 435 0.25 32.98 -21.76
CA GLY A 435 0.60 33.25 -23.16
C GLY A 435 1.64 34.37 -23.35
N ALA A 436 2.08 35.05 -22.28
CA ALA A 436 3.15 36.04 -22.35
C ALA A 436 4.50 35.41 -22.75
N GLN A 437 5.33 36.15 -23.48
CA GLN A 437 6.68 35.71 -23.84
C GLN A 437 7.69 36.23 -22.82
N MET A 438 8.57 35.36 -22.33
CA MET A 438 9.64 35.72 -21.39
C MET A 438 10.98 35.20 -21.91
N LEU A 439 12.02 36.03 -21.84
CA LEU A 439 13.39 35.64 -22.15
C LEU A 439 14.04 35.06 -20.89
N LEU A 440 14.49 33.81 -20.98
CA LEU A 440 15.18 33.12 -19.89
C LEU A 440 16.60 32.76 -20.29
N CYS A 441 17.55 32.96 -19.39
CA CYS A 441 18.90 32.44 -19.56
C CYS A 441 18.88 30.91 -19.41
N VAL A 442 19.53 30.20 -20.33
CA VAL A 442 19.77 28.76 -20.21
C VAL A 442 20.67 28.52 -18.98
N PRO A 443 20.38 27.52 -18.12
CA PRO A 443 21.24 27.19 -16.97
C PRO A 443 22.61 26.65 -17.40
N VAL A 444 23.60 27.54 -17.67
CA VAL A 444 25.01 27.18 -17.86
C VAL A 444 25.88 27.97 -16.89
N ALA A 445 26.68 27.29 -16.06
CA ALA A 445 27.62 27.94 -15.14
C ALA A 445 28.93 28.37 -15.85
N ARG A 446 29.47 29.52 -15.46
CA ARG A 446 30.75 30.12 -15.90
C ARG A 446 31.97 29.28 -15.45
N PRO A 447 33.11 29.34 -16.19
CA PRO A 447 34.41 28.89 -15.69
C PRO A 447 35.09 29.96 -14.82
N THR A 448 35.60 29.57 -13.65
CA THR A 448 36.23 30.47 -12.66
C THR A 448 37.72 30.63 -12.93
N THR A 449 38.11 31.71 -13.62
CA THR A 449 39.49 32.23 -13.59
C THR A 449 39.48 33.75 -13.55
N CYS A 450 39.53 34.32 -12.34
CA CYS A 450 40.19 35.60 -12.06
C CYS A 450 40.26 35.86 -10.54
N LEU A 451 41.48 35.79 -10.01
CA LEU A 451 41.85 36.30 -8.69
C LEU A 451 42.02 37.82 -8.74
N SER A 452 41.71 38.48 -7.61
CA SER A 452 42.51 39.50 -6.86
C SER A 452 41.64 40.65 -6.30
N PRO A 453 42.14 41.48 -5.35
CA PRO A 453 42.83 41.19 -4.08
C PRO A 453 42.15 41.86 -2.84
N MET A 454 42.66 41.54 -1.63
CA MET A 454 42.31 42.09 -0.30
C MET A 454 42.20 43.63 -0.20
N PRO A 455 41.61 44.14 0.91
CA PRO A 455 42.44 44.93 1.80
C PRO A 455 42.33 44.58 3.30
N SER A 456 43.46 44.83 3.96
CA SER A 456 43.82 44.68 5.38
C SER A 456 43.09 45.66 6.31
N ILE A 457 43.05 45.34 7.62
CA ILE A 457 43.12 46.20 8.84
C ILE A 457 42.92 45.24 10.04
N GLU A 458 44.00 44.80 10.71
CA GLU A 458 44.61 45.33 11.94
C GLU A 458 43.98 44.87 13.28
N ASN A 459 44.79 44.09 14.00
CA ASN A 459 45.09 44.05 15.44
C ASN A 459 43.99 43.86 16.52
N GLY A 460 44.23 42.84 17.36
CA GLY A 460 43.68 42.67 18.70
C GLY A 460 44.27 41.44 19.42
N GLN A 461 45.19 41.70 20.36
CA GLN A 461 46.11 40.80 21.06
C GLN A 461 45.51 39.67 21.95
N GLU A 462 46.30 38.59 22.02
CA GLU A 462 46.70 37.76 23.19
C GLU A 462 45.68 37.01 24.06
N LYS A 463 45.81 35.66 24.12
CA LYS A 463 46.45 34.97 25.26
C LYS A 463 46.59 33.45 25.04
N GLU A 464 47.80 32.95 25.25
CA GLU A 464 48.15 31.54 25.40
C GLU A 464 47.54 30.92 26.67
N LYS A 465 47.17 29.64 26.60
CA LYS A 465 47.33 28.69 27.70
C LYS A 465 47.35 27.23 27.21
N ASP A 466 48.30 26.51 27.78
CA ASP A 466 48.79 25.17 27.46
C ASP A 466 47.83 23.99 27.68
N ALA A 467 48.13 22.94 26.91
CA ALA A 467 48.14 21.50 27.21
C ALA A 467 46.83 20.75 27.49
N SER A 468 46.47 19.84 26.57
CA SER A 468 46.56 18.39 26.82
C SER A 468 46.27 17.59 25.54
N GLU A 469 46.98 16.48 25.39
CA GLU A 469 47.00 15.60 24.23
C GLU A 469 45.65 14.89 24.01
N ASP A 470 45.08 15.05 22.81
CA ASP A 470 44.21 14.07 22.19
C ASP A 470 44.62 13.97 20.71
N ARG A 471 45.16 12.82 20.28
CA ARG A 471 45.65 12.62 18.91
C ARG A 471 44.46 12.40 17.98
N GLY A 472 43.79 13.50 17.63
CA GLY A 472 42.82 13.60 16.55
C GLY A 472 43.43 14.23 15.29
N CYS A 473 43.09 13.62 14.14
CA CYS A 473 42.94 14.25 12.83
C CYS A 473 43.93 15.38 12.49
N ALA A 474 45.11 15.03 11.98
CA ALA A 474 45.85 15.96 11.15
C ALA A 474 44.95 16.30 9.94
N ALA A 475 44.60 17.57 9.80
CA ALA A 475 43.78 18.08 8.70
C ALA A 475 44.35 17.59 7.36
N VAL A 476 43.59 16.74 6.67
CA VAL A 476 43.91 16.30 5.31
C VAL A 476 43.67 17.49 4.39
N THR A 477 44.69 18.32 4.21
CA THR A 477 44.65 19.48 3.30
C THR A 477 45.28 19.18 1.93
N THR A 478 45.81 17.97 1.73
CA THR A 478 46.50 17.57 0.50
C THR A 478 45.96 16.25 -0.07
N VAL A 479 46.00 16.12 -1.40
CA VAL A 479 45.60 14.90 -2.13
C VAL A 479 46.40 13.69 -1.65
N ALA A 480 47.70 13.84 -1.38
CA ALA A 480 48.56 12.80 -0.83
C ALA A 480 48.08 12.29 0.53
N GLY A 481 47.72 13.19 1.45
CA GLY A 481 47.19 12.81 2.76
C GLY A 481 45.83 12.11 2.66
N PHE A 482 45.00 12.52 1.70
CA PHE A 482 43.68 11.91 1.46
C PHE A 482 43.80 10.49 0.91
N LEU A 483 44.64 10.31 -0.12
CA LEU A 483 44.89 8.99 -0.70
C LEU A 483 45.53 8.03 0.32
N ALA A 484 46.46 8.51 1.15
CA ALA A 484 47.04 7.73 2.24
C ALA A 484 45.98 7.29 3.26
N SER A 485 45.05 8.18 3.64
CA SER A 485 43.95 7.84 4.57
C SER A 485 43.01 6.74 4.05
N LEU A 486 42.96 6.56 2.73
CA LEU A 486 42.14 5.54 2.06
C LEU A 486 42.95 4.29 1.64
N GLY A 487 44.26 4.26 1.87
CA GLY A 487 45.17 3.20 1.42
C GLY A 487 45.33 3.15 -0.11
N LEU A 488 45.23 4.29 -0.79
CA LEU A 488 45.28 4.43 -2.25
C LEU A 488 46.50 5.26 -2.73
N GLU A 489 47.63 5.16 -2.02
CA GLU A 489 48.86 5.92 -2.30
C GLU A 489 49.42 5.71 -3.71
N HIS A 490 49.21 4.51 -4.28
CA HIS A 490 49.62 4.17 -5.64
C HIS A 490 48.92 4.99 -6.73
N LEU A 491 47.82 5.69 -6.42
CA LEU A 491 47.14 6.59 -7.35
C LEU A 491 47.70 8.02 -7.33
N LEU A 492 48.64 8.33 -6.43
CA LEU A 492 49.17 9.69 -6.27
C LEU A 492 49.87 10.19 -7.55
N GLU A 493 50.70 9.37 -8.19
CA GLU A 493 51.37 9.74 -9.45
C GLU A 493 50.36 10.03 -10.58
N LEU A 494 49.24 9.32 -10.61
CA LEU A 494 48.16 9.52 -11.58
C LEU A 494 47.39 10.81 -11.31
N PHE A 495 47.11 11.11 -10.04
CA PHE A 495 46.45 12.35 -9.63
C PHE A 495 47.36 13.58 -9.84
N GLU A 496 48.66 13.44 -9.62
CA GLU A 496 49.64 14.50 -9.91
C GLU A 496 49.79 14.74 -11.41
N LYS A 497 49.86 13.66 -12.21
CA LYS A 497 49.96 13.74 -13.68
C LYS A 497 48.74 14.39 -14.32
N GLU A 498 47.54 14.05 -13.84
CA GLU A 498 46.27 14.58 -14.35
C GLU A 498 45.82 15.85 -13.59
N HIS A 499 46.68 16.39 -12.71
CA HIS A 499 46.44 17.60 -11.91
C HIS A 499 45.12 17.60 -11.12
N ILE A 500 44.71 16.45 -10.56
CA ILE A 500 43.46 16.29 -9.81
C ILE A 500 43.67 16.73 -8.37
N THR A 501 43.05 17.84 -8.00
CA THR A 501 42.98 18.37 -6.64
C THR A 501 41.73 17.84 -5.89
N LEU A 502 41.64 18.04 -4.57
CA LEU A 502 40.53 17.49 -3.75
C LEU A 502 39.16 18.07 -4.11
N ASP A 503 39.11 19.32 -4.52
CA ASP A 503 37.93 20.02 -5.04
C ASP A 503 37.48 19.43 -6.39
N ILE A 504 38.42 19.16 -7.31
CA ILE A 504 38.11 18.47 -8.57
C ILE A 504 37.60 17.05 -8.27
N LEU A 505 38.28 16.31 -7.39
CA LEU A 505 37.89 14.96 -6.99
C LEU A 505 36.49 14.90 -6.36
N ALA A 506 36.06 15.95 -5.64
CA ALA A 506 34.72 16.05 -5.07
C ALA A 506 33.60 16.15 -6.12
N GLU A 507 33.93 16.59 -7.33
CA GLU A 507 32.98 16.73 -8.43
C GLU A 507 33.01 15.56 -9.42
N MET A 508 34.04 14.70 -9.31
CA MET A 508 34.23 13.57 -10.23
C MET A 508 33.32 12.38 -9.92
N GLY A 509 32.63 11.91 -10.94
CA GLY A 509 31.86 10.67 -10.91
C GLY A 509 32.69 9.43 -11.24
N HIS A 510 32.01 8.28 -11.23
CA HIS A 510 32.64 7.01 -11.59
C HIS A 510 33.17 6.98 -13.03
N ASP A 511 32.53 7.71 -13.95
CA ASP A 511 32.95 7.76 -15.36
C ASP A 511 34.13 8.71 -15.55
N ASP A 512 34.18 9.84 -14.84
CA ASP A 512 35.29 10.79 -14.87
C ASP A 512 36.57 10.13 -14.33
N LEU A 513 36.48 9.46 -13.19
CA LEU A 513 37.62 8.72 -12.62
C LEU A 513 38.07 7.56 -13.51
N LYS A 514 37.15 6.95 -14.28
CA LYS A 514 37.49 5.90 -15.24
C LYS A 514 38.30 6.48 -16.41
N GLN A 515 37.92 7.66 -16.91
CA GLN A 515 38.60 8.34 -18.01
C GLN A 515 40.01 8.81 -17.63
N VAL A 516 40.21 9.22 -16.37
CA VAL A 516 41.52 9.59 -15.81
C VAL A 516 42.43 8.36 -15.62
N GLY A 517 41.87 7.14 -15.67
CA GLY A 517 42.64 5.90 -15.62
C GLY A 517 42.50 5.13 -14.31
N VAL A 518 41.62 5.56 -13.39
CA VAL A 518 41.21 4.75 -12.23
C VAL A 518 40.19 3.71 -12.69
N SER A 519 40.65 2.69 -13.40
CA SER A 519 39.80 1.67 -14.05
C SER A 519 39.03 0.82 -13.03
N ALA A 520 39.64 0.49 -11.90
CA ALA A 520 39.03 -0.33 -10.85
C ALA A 520 37.88 0.40 -10.14
N TYR A 521 36.65 -0.13 -10.25
CA TYR A 521 35.46 0.45 -9.62
C TYR A 521 35.61 0.59 -8.10
N GLY A 522 36.22 -0.39 -7.42
CA GLY A 522 36.44 -0.35 -5.98
C GLY A 522 37.27 0.86 -5.52
N TYR A 523 38.26 1.27 -6.32
CA TYR A 523 39.05 2.46 -6.04
C TYR A 523 38.25 3.74 -6.30
N ARG A 524 37.51 3.80 -7.41
CA ARG A 524 36.58 4.92 -7.70
C ARG A 524 35.54 5.11 -6.61
N HIS A 525 34.94 4.01 -6.14
CA HIS A 525 33.95 4.02 -5.07
C HIS A 525 34.54 4.47 -3.73
N LYS A 526 35.74 3.98 -3.38
CA LYS A 526 36.45 4.42 -2.16
C LYS A 526 36.81 5.91 -2.20
N LEU A 527 37.24 6.42 -3.35
CA LEU A 527 37.56 7.85 -3.53
C LEU A 527 36.32 8.73 -3.35
N ILE A 528 35.22 8.40 -4.04
CA ILE A 528 33.95 9.15 -3.95
C ILE A 528 33.40 9.12 -2.52
N LYS A 529 33.30 7.92 -1.91
CA LYS A 529 32.76 7.76 -0.55
C LYS A 529 33.68 8.37 0.52
N GLY A 530 34.99 8.33 0.32
CA GLY A 530 35.96 9.01 1.18
C GLY A 530 35.80 10.52 1.12
N MET A 531 35.50 11.06 -0.05
CA MET A 531 35.28 12.49 -0.26
C MET A 531 33.96 12.96 0.37
N ASP A 532 32.88 12.20 0.21
CA ASP A 532 31.60 12.46 0.89
C ASP A 532 31.78 12.54 2.42
N LYS A 533 32.62 11.67 2.99
CA LYS A 533 32.94 11.65 4.42
C LYS A 533 33.81 12.84 4.83
N LEU A 534 34.76 13.25 3.99
CA LEU A 534 35.62 14.43 4.21
C LEU A 534 34.78 15.72 4.21
N LEU A 535 33.84 15.85 3.27
CA LEU A 535 32.90 16.97 3.16
C LEU A 535 31.90 17.01 4.32
N SER A 536 31.43 15.85 4.78
CA SER A 536 30.53 15.74 5.92
C SER A 536 31.21 16.08 7.26
N SER A 537 32.52 15.87 7.37
CA SER A 537 33.28 16.16 8.59
C SER A 537 33.64 17.65 8.74
N ALA A 538 33.46 18.46 7.70
CA ALA A 538 33.82 19.88 7.70
C ALA A 538 32.69 20.82 8.19
N VAL A 539 31.47 20.31 8.42
CA VAL A 539 30.29 21.13 8.75
C VAL A 539 29.68 20.69 10.08
N GLY A 540 29.95 21.46 11.15
CA GLY A 540 29.33 21.27 12.45
C GLY A 540 28.00 22.04 12.60
N SER A 541 26.95 21.30 13.00
CA SER A 541 25.74 21.73 13.73
C SER A 541 24.53 22.36 13.00
N MET A 542 23.36 21.80 13.37
CA MET A 542 21.95 22.24 13.28
C MET A 542 21.21 22.29 11.92
N TRP A 543 20.29 21.33 11.77
CA TRP A 543 19.08 21.33 10.90
C TRP A 543 19.23 21.99 9.52
N GLN A 544 19.91 21.29 8.62
CA GLN A 544 19.69 21.39 7.17
C GLN A 544 19.68 19.98 6.58
N PRO A 545 18.76 19.64 5.65
CA PRO A 545 18.85 18.38 4.92
C PRO A 545 20.05 18.44 3.98
N ALA A 546 20.85 17.38 3.98
CA ALA A 546 22.04 17.23 3.14
C ALA A 546 21.77 17.62 1.68
N VAL A 547 22.49 18.65 1.23
CA VAL A 547 22.55 19.06 -0.18
C VAL A 547 23.40 18.02 -0.90
N ASN A 548 22.80 17.26 -1.81
CA ASN A 548 23.57 16.57 -2.85
C ASN A 548 24.22 17.64 -3.74
N PRO A 549 25.50 17.53 -4.14
CA PRO A 549 26.24 18.59 -4.85
C PRO A 549 25.75 18.89 -6.30
N GLY A 550 24.59 18.36 -6.74
CA GLY A 550 24.11 18.46 -8.12
C GLY A 550 22.94 19.42 -8.41
N THR A 551 22.17 19.85 -7.39
CA THR A 551 21.09 20.85 -7.54
C THR A 551 21.40 22.07 -6.68
N LEU A 552 21.53 23.23 -7.30
CA LEU A 552 21.62 24.52 -6.61
C LEU A 552 20.25 25.21 -6.66
N LEU A 553 19.82 25.74 -5.51
CA LEU A 553 18.63 26.59 -5.39
C LEU A 553 19.10 28.03 -5.18
N VAL A 554 18.87 28.87 -6.16
CA VAL A 554 19.28 30.28 -6.13
C VAL A 554 18.07 31.13 -5.79
N ASP A 555 18.08 31.79 -4.63
CA ASP A 555 17.02 32.70 -4.23
C ASP A 555 16.98 33.92 -5.17
N LEU A 556 15.82 34.21 -5.75
CA LEU A 556 15.59 35.43 -6.52
C LEU A 556 15.18 36.56 -5.59
N LEU A 557 15.76 37.75 -5.81
CA LEU A 557 15.36 38.95 -5.09
C LEU A 557 14.01 39.45 -5.61
N ALA A 558 13.24 40.12 -4.75
CA ALA A 558 11.88 40.56 -5.08
C ALA A 558 11.82 41.62 -6.20
N ASP A 559 12.93 42.31 -6.48
CA ASP A 559 13.09 43.26 -7.58
C ASP A 559 13.64 42.63 -8.87
N ASP A 560 13.96 41.34 -8.87
CA ASP A 560 14.39 40.61 -10.05
C ASP A 560 13.23 40.52 -11.07
N LYS A 561 13.54 40.72 -12.35
CA LYS A 561 12.54 40.63 -13.44
C LYS A 561 11.92 39.25 -13.54
N GLU A 562 12.70 38.18 -13.29
CA GLU A 562 12.19 36.81 -13.26
C GLU A 562 11.26 36.60 -12.06
N TYR A 563 11.58 37.17 -10.90
CA TYR A 563 10.72 37.11 -9.71
C TYR A 563 9.37 37.77 -9.99
N LEU A 564 9.38 39.01 -10.49
CA LEU A 564 8.18 39.78 -10.79
C LEU A 564 7.30 39.10 -11.85
N ALA A 565 7.91 38.52 -12.88
CA ALA A 565 7.17 37.79 -13.92
C ALA A 565 6.52 36.51 -13.38
N VAL A 566 7.23 35.73 -12.57
CA VAL A 566 6.68 34.52 -11.95
C VAL A 566 5.58 34.88 -10.94
N GLU A 567 5.74 35.96 -10.18
CA GLU A 567 4.71 36.49 -9.30
C GLU A 567 3.46 36.92 -10.08
N GLU A 568 3.61 37.75 -11.11
CA GLU A 568 2.49 38.23 -11.93
C GLU A 568 1.72 37.07 -12.57
N GLU A 569 2.42 36.06 -13.09
CA GLU A 569 1.80 34.85 -13.63
C GLU A 569 1.06 34.06 -12.56
N MET A 570 1.64 33.90 -11.38
CA MET A 570 1.00 33.19 -10.28
C MET A 570 -0.25 33.92 -9.76
N GLN A 571 -0.26 35.26 -9.76
CA GLN A 571 -1.42 36.06 -9.34
C GLN A 571 -2.49 36.11 -10.44
N SER A 572 -2.12 36.31 -11.70
CA SER A 572 -3.05 36.41 -12.83
C SER A 572 -3.79 35.11 -13.13
N THR A 573 -3.23 33.97 -12.70
CA THR A 573 -3.83 32.65 -12.83
C THR A 573 -4.78 32.28 -11.68
N ILE A 574 -4.89 33.09 -10.62
CA ILE A 574 -5.84 32.85 -9.52
C ILE A 574 -7.28 32.93 -10.04
N ARG A 575 -8.10 31.95 -9.64
CA ARG A 575 -9.53 31.91 -9.95
C ARG A 575 -10.31 31.56 -8.69
N GLU A 576 -11.37 32.31 -8.43
CA GLU A 576 -12.29 32.05 -7.32
C GLU A 576 -13.06 30.76 -7.56
N HIS A 577 -13.24 29.95 -6.50
CA HIS A 577 -13.95 28.68 -6.58
C HIS A 577 -15.46 28.90 -6.39
N ARG A 578 -16.28 28.43 -7.35
CA ARG A 578 -17.74 28.61 -7.36
C ARG A 578 -18.50 27.38 -6.83
N ASP A 579 -18.16 26.89 -5.65
CA ASP A 579 -18.82 25.73 -5.05
C ASP A 579 -19.55 26.03 -3.73
N ASN A 580 -19.87 27.31 -3.50
CA ASN A 580 -20.53 27.77 -2.28
C ASN A 580 -19.80 27.35 -0.97
N GLY A 581 -18.47 27.21 -1.00
CA GLY A 581 -17.63 26.97 0.19
C GLY A 581 -17.50 25.51 0.64
N HIS A 582 -17.97 24.53 -0.15
CA HIS A 582 -17.97 23.11 0.27
C HIS A 582 -16.63 22.38 0.12
N SER A 583 -15.78 22.79 -0.82
CA SER A 583 -14.47 22.16 -1.11
C SER A 583 -13.28 23.00 -0.63
N GLY A 584 -13.54 24.19 -0.06
CA GLY A 584 -12.58 25.01 0.67
C GLY A 584 -12.94 26.51 0.73
N GLY A 585 -12.19 27.26 1.53
CA GLY A 585 -12.38 28.68 1.82
C GLY A 585 -11.93 29.64 0.71
N ILE A 586 -12.54 30.83 0.71
CA ILE A 586 -12.38 31.90 -0.29
C ILE A 586 -10.97 32.53 -0.16
N PHE A 587 -10.28 32.74 -1.29
CA PHE A 587 -9.02 33.50 -1.39
C PHE A 587 -8.88 34.13 -2.78
N GLY A 588 -8.37 35.36 -2.83
CA GLY A 588 -8.20 36.12 -4.09
C GLY A 588 -6.74 36.45 -4.42
N ARG A 589 -5.79 36.10 -3.54
CA ARG A 589 -4.38 36.45 -3.68
C ARG A 589 -3.48 35.43 -2.97
N TYR A 590 -2.28 35.21 -3.51
CA TYR A 590 -1.21 34.50 -2.81
C TYR A 590 -0.21 35.50 -2.21
N ASN A 591 0.32 35.19 -1.03
CA ASN A 591 1.50 35.85 -0.49
C ASN A 591 2.72 35.02 -0.88
N ILE A 592 3.51 35.49 -1.83
CA ILE A 592 4.72 34.79 -2.27
C ILE A 592 5.82 35.08 -1.24
N VAL A 593 6.29 34.03 -0.59
CA VAL A 593 7.31 34.10 0.47
C VAL A 593 8.70 34.07 -0.15
N ARG A 594 8.90 33.21 -1.17
CA ARG A 594 10.20 33.03 -1.81
C ARG A 594 10.04 32.38 -3.19
N ILE A 595 10.85 32.81 -4.15
CA ILE A 595 11.03 32.13 -5.44
C ILE A 595 12.50 31.75 -5.57
N GLN A 596 12.76 30.48 -5.85
CA GLN A 596 14.12 29.97 -6.04
C GLN A 596 14.26 29.40 -7.44
N LYS A 597 15.30 29.81 -8.16
CA LYS A 597 15.68 29.22 -9.44
C LYS A 597 16.40 27.90 -9.20
N VAL A 598 15.94 26.86 -9.87
CA VAL A 598 16.52 25.52 -9.77
C VAL A 598 17.60 25.39 -10.84
N GLN A 599 18.82 25.08 -10.42
CA GLN A 599 19.96 24.82 -11.30
C GLN A 599 20.45 23.40 -11.08
N ASN A 600 20.16 22.50 -12.01
CA ASN A 600 20.67 21.14 -11.99
C ASN A 600 21.12 20.71 -13.39
N ARG A 601 22.44 20.54 -13.56
CA ARG A 601 23.06 20.23 -14.86
C ARG A 601 22.55 18.90 -15.43
N LYS A 602 22.52 17.84 -14.62
CA LYS A 602 22.10 16.50 -15.05
C LYS A 602 20.62 16.44 -15.44
N LEU A 603 19.79 17.29 -14.84
CA LEU A 603 18.38 17.43 -15.22
C LEU A 603 18.22 18.23 -16.48
N TRP A 604 18.96 19.32 -16.61
CA TRP A 604 18.96 20.15 -17.80
C TRP A 604 19.42 19.36 -19.03
N GLU A 605 20.50 18.58 -18.93
CA GLU A 605 21.02 17.74 -20.03
C GLU A 605 19.98 16.71 -20.49
N ARG A 606 19.32 16.02 -19.55
CA ARG A 606 18.24 15.06 -19.86
C ARG A 606 17.06 15.74 -20.55
N TYR A 607 16.63 16.89 -20.02
CA TYR A 607 15.56 17.68 -20.60
C TYR A 607 15.92 18.18 -22.01
N ALA A 608 17.12 18.71 -22.20
CA ALA A 608 17.59 19.22 -23.48
C ALA A 608 17.70 18.11 -24.53
N HIS A 609 18.17 16.92 -24.16
CA HIS A 609 18.20 15.75 -25.03
C HIS A 609 16.78 15.36 -25.46
N ARG A 610 15.85 15.22 -24.51
CA ARG A 610 14.47 14.86 -24.84
C ARG A 610 13.76 15.94 -25.65
N ARG A 611 14.05 17.21 -25.38
CA ARG A 611 13.56 18.37 -26.17
C ARG A 611 13.98 18.26 -27.63
N GLN A 612 15.21 17.84 -27.89
CA GLN A 612 15.72 17.63 -29.24
C GLN A 612 15.01 16.45 -29.92
N GLU A 613 14.86 15.32 -29.24
CA GLU A 613 14.13 14.15 -29.79
C GLU A 613 12.69 14.50 -30.15
N VAL A 614 11.98 15.25 -29.29
CA VAL A 614 10.59 15.68 -29.56
C VAL A 614 10.52 16.61 -30.78
N ALA A 615 11.52 17.50 -30.95
CA ALA A 615 11.59 18.36 -32.14
C ALA A 615 11.84 17.53 -33.41
N GLU A 616 12.68 16.49 -33.34
CA GLU A 616 12.93 15.56 -34.46
C GLU A 616 11.71 14.70 -34.79
N GLU A 617 11.00 14.17 -33.77
CA GLU A 617 9.75 13.43 -33.91
C GLU A 617 8.68 14.27 -34.63
N MET A 618 8.59 15.57 -34.32
CA MET A 618 7.68 16.50 -34.98
C MET A 618 8.02 16.74 -36.45
N ILE A 619 9.31 16.75 -36.81
CA ILE A 619 9.78 16.92 -38.20
C ILE A 619 9.53 15.65 -39.02
N ALA A 620 9.81 14.47 -38.45
CA ALA A 620 9.61 13.18 -39.12
C ALA A 620 8.13 12.90 -39.45
N ALA A 621 7.21 13.42 -38.63
CA ALA A 621 5.78 13.21 -38.75
C ALA A 621 5.06 14.17 -39.71
N GLY A 622 5.68 14.53 -40.85
CA GLY A 622 5.25 15.53 -41.84
C GLY A 622 3.74 15.57 -42.18
N PRO A 623 3.24 16.67 -42.80
CA PRO A 623 1.83 17.02 -42.79
C PRO A 623 0.95 15.98 -43.48
N SER A 624 0.20 15.22 -42.68
CA SER A 624 -0.88 14.37 -43.18
C SER A 624 -2.15 15.20 -43.35
N SER A 625 -2.34 15.69 -44.58
CA SER A 625 -3.59 16.12 -45.24
C SER A 625 -4.03 17.60 -45.18
N PRO A 626 -4.73 18.09 -46.24
CA PRO A 626 -4.72 19.49 -46.64
C PRO A 626 -5.98 20.25 -46.21
N SER A 627 -5.84 21.45 -45.66
CA SER A 627 -6.81 22.53 -45.89
C SER A 627 -6.25 23.92 -45.54
N THR A 628 -6.40 24.82 -46.51
CA THR A 628 -6.43 26.29 -46.43
C THR A 628 -5.15 27.08 -46.13
N VAL A 629 -4.42 27.33 -47.23
CA VAL A 629 -3.84 28.62 -47.70
C VAL A 629 -3.24 29.56 -46.65
N SER A 630 -1.91 29.68 -46.66
CA SER A 630 -1.16 30.95 -46.52
C SER A 630 0.31 30.76 -46.96
N ARG A 631 0.83 31.71 -47.75
CA ARG A 631 2.09 31.68 -48.53
C ARG A 631 3.39 31.50 -47.71
N PRO A 632 4.49 31.03 -48.33
CA PRO A 632 5.76 30.82 -47.64
C PRO A 632 6.53 32.15 -47.48
N ILE A 633 7.06 32.39 -46.28
CA ILE A 633 8.12 33.37 -46.06
C ILE A 633 9.40 32.58 -45.74
N SER A 634 10.42 32.79 -46.57
CA SER A 634 11.77 32.31 -46.38
C SER A 634 12.43 33.04 -45.21
N THR A 635 12.71 32.35 -44.11
CA THR A 635 13.85 32.67 -43.23
C THR A 635 14.31 31.39 -42.54
N SER A 636 15.62 31.15 -42.60
CA SER A 636 16.34 30.12 -41.86
C SER A 636 16.02 30.24 -40.36
N THR A 637 15.15 29.37 -39.85
CA THR A 637 14.82 29.34 -38.43
C THR A 637 15.04 27.92 -37.95
N SER A 638 15.92 27.74 -36.97
CA SER A 638 16.14 26.46 -36.29
C SER A 638 14.79 25.91 -35.81
N PRO A 639 14.60 24.58 -35.81
CA PRO A 639 13.35 23.97 -35.35
C PRO A 639 13.04 24.43 -33.92
N GLN A 640 11.94 25.15 -33.74
CA GLN A 640 11.50 25.65 -32.44
C GLN A 640 10.82 24.50 -31.69
N ALA A 641 11.46 24.00 -30.63
CA ALA A 641 10.81 23.10 -29.69
C ALA A 641 9.57 23.82 -29.12
N ASN A 642 8.41 23.15 -29.09
CA ASN A 642 7.16 23.71 -28.59
C ASN A 642 7.18 23.80 -27.05
N GLU A 643 8.00 24.70 -26.52
CA GLU A 643 8.24 24.88 -25.10
C GLU A 643 7.19 25.79 -24.44
N ARG A 644 6.75 25.40 -23.25
CA ARG A 644 5.79 26.12 -22.41
C ARG A 644 6.21 26.07 -20.96
N MET A 645 5.98 27.15 -20.23
CA MET A 645 6.10 27.17 -18.77
C MET A 645 4.76 26.78 -18.16
N LEU A 646 4.78 25.81 -17.25
CA LEU A 646 3.58 25.22 -16.66
C LEU A 646 3.74 25.02 -15.15
N PHE A 647 2.71 25.38 -14.40
CA PHE A 647 2.67 25.21 -12.96
C PHE A 647 2.38 23.75 -12.58
N HIS A 648 3.09 23.24 -11.57
CA HIS A 648 2.98 21.88 -11.08
C HIS A 648 2.95 21.84 -9.54
N GLY A 649 1.83 21.36 -8.98
CA GLY A 649 1.68 21.09 -7.56
C GLY A 649 1.83 19.59 -7.28
N SER A 650 2.82 19.19 -6.48
CA SER A 650 3.04 17.78 -6.12
C SER A 650 3.45 17.63 -4.66
N SER A 651 3.12 16.47 -4.06
CA SER A 651 3.65 16.05 -2.76
C SER A 651 5.16 15.92 -2.76
N PHE A 652 5.74 15.62 -3.93
CA PHE A 652 7.11 15.16 -4.08
C PHE A 652 8.03 16.27 -4.61
N ILE A 653 7.68 17.53 -4.39
CA ILE A 653 8.44 18.70 -4.89
C ILE A 653 9.93 18.59 -4.59
N ASN A 654 10.30 18.20 -3.36
CA ASN A 654 11.71 18.04 -2.98
C ASN A 654 12.42 16.95 -3.79
N ALA A 655 11.76 15.81 -4.02
CA ALA A 655 12.32 14.73 -4.82
C ALA A 655 12.44 15.14 -6.30
N ILE A 656 11.46 15.88 -6.82
CA ILE A 656 11.45 16.39 -8.21
C ILE A 656 12.59 17.39 -8.42
N VAL A 657 12.77 18.35 -7.51
CA VAL A 657 13.86 19.34 -7.56
C VAL A 657 15.24 18.67 -7.53
N GLN A 658 15.38 17.58 -6.78
CA GLN A 658 16.66 16.88 -6.63
C GLN A 658 16.95 15.86 -7.74
N LYS A 659 15.94 15.10 -8.16
CA LYS A 659 16.12 13.90 -9.00
C LYS A 659 15.45 14.01 -10.37
N GLY A 660 14.63 15.02 -10.58
CA GLY A 660 13.82 15.20 -11.77
C GLY A 660 12.51 14.42 -11.72
N PHE A 661 11.76 14.54 -12.80
CA PHE A 661 10.52 13.81 -12.99
C PHE A 661 10.83 12.38 -13.51
N ASP A 662 10.69 11.38 -12.64
CA ASP A 662 10.83 9.94 -12.93
C ASP A 662 9.44 9.28 -13.09
N GLU A 663 9.37 8.15 -13.80
CA GLU A 663 8.15 7.36 -14.04
C GLU A 663 7.44 6.99 -12.72
N ARG A 664 8.20 6.74 -11.64
CA ARG A 664 7.64 6.45 -10.31
C ARG A 664 6.84 7.61 -9.70
N HIS A 665 7.33 8.84 -9.86
CA HIS A 665 6.61 10.04 -9.41
C HIS A 665 5.46 10.40 -10.37
N ALA A 666 5.59 10.02 -11.63
CA ALA A 666 4.56 10.20 -12.65
C ALA A 666 3.35 9.26 -12.48
N TYR A 667 3.57 8.07 -11.92
CA TYR A 667 2.54 7.02 -11.75
C TYR A 667 1.74 7.15 -10.44
N ILE A 668 2.39 7.55 -9.34
CA ILE A 668 1.74 7.62 -8.00
C ILE A 668 0.73 8.77 -7.87
N GLY A 669 0.92 9.87 -8.60
CA GLY A 669 -0.13 10.86 -8.78
C GLY A 669 -0.50 10.89 -10.24
N GLY A 670 -1.55 10.19 -10.69
CA GLY A 670 -2.01 10.15 -12.10
C GLY A 670 -2.28 11.53 -12.72
N MET A 671 -1.22 12.29 -12.94
CA MET A 671 -1.20 13.76 -12.98
C MET A 671 -0.15 14.36 -13.94
N PHE A 672 0.65 13.56 -14.65
CA PHE A 672 1.30 14.12 -15.85
C PHE A 672 0.30 14.51 -16.92
N GLY A 673 -0.91 13.97 -16.80
CA GLY A 673 -2.04 14.39 -17.56
C GLY A 673 -3.01 15.39 -16.87
N ALA A 674 -3.08 15.39 -15.54
CA ALA A 674 -4.16 16.05 -14.79
C ALA A 674 -3.71 17.30 -14.01
N GLY A 675 -2.61 17.92 -14.40
CA GLY A 675 -1.96 18.96 -13.60
C GLY A 675 -1.47 20.15 -14.38
N ILE A 676 -2.04 20.42 -15.55
CA ILE A 676 -1.79 21.68 -16.24
C ILE A 676 -3.15 22.36 -16.43
N TYR A 677 -3.17 23.68 -16.28
CA TYR A 677 -4.29 24.63 -16.42
C TYR A 677 -5.10 24.97 -15.16
N PHE A 678 -4.97 26.24 -14.81
CA PHE A 678 -5.97 27.08 -14.18
C PHE A 678 -7.14 27.32 -15.16
N ALA A 679 -7.94 26.29 -15.41
CA ALA A 679 -9.23 26.43 -16.06
C ALA A 679 -10.33 26.63 -15.01
N GLU A 680 -11.33 27.45 -15.31
CA GLU A 680 -12.51 27.77 -14.48
C GLU A 680 -13.28 26.52 -13.97
N HIS A 681 -13.02 25.35 -14.56
CA HIS A 681 -13.68 24.08 -14.25
C HIS A 681 -12.72 22.90 -14.00
N SER A 682 -11.42 23.15 -13.77
CA SER A 682 -10.51 22.06 -13.38
C SER A 682 -10.72 21.74 -11.90
N SER A 683 -11.36 20.60 -11.61
CA SER A 683 -11.55 20.10 -10.24
C SER A 683 -10.23 19.80 -9.50
N LYS A 684 -9.08 19.88 -10.19
CA LYS A 684 -7.74 19.62 -9.64
C LYS A 684 -6.86 20.85 -9.49
N SER A 685 -7.12 21.98 -10.15
CA SER A 685 -6.30 23.20 -9.95
C SER A 685 -6.34 23.68 -8.50
N ASN A 686 -7.43 23.42 -7.77
CA ASN A 686 -7.53 23.72 -6.35
C ASN A 686 -7.19 22.56 -5.41
N GLN A 687 -7.05 21.31 -5.87
CA GLN A 687 -6.56 20.21 -5.00
C GLN A 687 -5.15 20.50 -4.46
N TYR A 688 -4.35 21.27 -5.19
CA TYR A 688 -3.01 21.71 -4.76
C TYR A 688 -3.03 22.78 -3.67
N VAL A 689 -4.17 23.46 -3.50
CA VAL A 689 -4.45 24.39 -2.40
C VAL A 689 -4.93 23.64 -1.15
N TYR A 690 -5.30 22.35 -1.24
CA TYR A 690 -5.95 21.62 -0.14
C TYR A 690 -5.09 20.57 0.58
N GLY A 691 -3.82 20.39 0.19
CA GLY A 691 -2.93 19.40 0.80
C GLY A 691 -3.29 17.96 0.42
N ILE A 692 -2.29 17.07 0.47
CA ILE A 692 -2.46 15.64 0.14
C ILE A 692 -3.34 14.96 1.21
N CYS A 693 -4.15 13.98 0.79
CA CYS A 693 -5.23 13.26 1.54
C CYS A 693 -6.66 13.80 1.34
N GLY A 694 -7.13 13.89 0.09
CA GLY A 694 -8.58 13.86 -0.19
C GLY A 694 -9.38 15.04 0.37
N GLY A 695 -8.78 16.22 0.48
CA GLY A 695 -9.47 17.42 0.96
C GLY A 695 -9.65 17.44 2.48
N THR A 696 -8.65 17.06 3.28
CA THR A 696 -8.69 17.26 4.75
C THR A 696 -7.93 18.52 5.20
N GLY A 697 -7.25 19.23 4.30
CA GLY A 697 -6.51 20.44 4.63
C GLY A 697 -5.10 20.19 5.14
N CYS A 698 -4.42 21.24 5.60
CA CYS A 698 -3.04 21.09 6.10
C CYS A 698 -2.98 20.14 7.32
N PRO A 699 -1.96 19.27 7.47
CA PRO A 699 -1.93 18.29 8.55
C PRO A 699 -1.96 18.88 9.96
N ALA A 700 -1.38 20.06 10.13
CA ALA A 700 -1.28 20.75 11.42
C ALA A 700 -2.61 21.36 11.88
N HIS A 701 -3.36 21.99 10.97
CA HIS A 701 -4.57 22.74 11.33
C HIS A 701 -5.87 22.10 10.84
N LYS A 702 -5.77 21.03 10.02
CA LYS A 702 -6.91 20.33 9.37
C LYS A 702 -7.87 21.28 8.66
N ASP A 703 -7.35 22.43 8.22
CA ASP A 703 -8.06 23.46 7.50
C ASP A 703 -7.68 23.36 6.01
N ARG A 704 -8.71 23.19 5.18
CA ARG A 704 -8.62 23.15 3.71
C ARG A 704 -7.95 24.43 3.21
N SER A 705 -8.37 25.59 3.68
CA SER A 705 -7.84 26.89 3.27
C SER A 705 -6.86 27.49 4.26
N CYS A 706 -6.09 26.64 4.96
CA CYS A 706 -5.12 27.11 5.94
C CYS A 706 -4.29 28.28 5.41
N TYR A 707 -4.56 29.46 6.00
CA TYR A 707 -3.94 30.73 5.66
C TYR A 707 -2.62 30.94 6.41
N ILE A 708 -2.16 29.96 7.19
CA ILE A 708 -0.98 30.05 8.07
C ILE A 708 0.21 29.28 7.50
N CYS A 709 -0.02 28.10 6.91
CA CYS A 709 1.06 27.23 6.44
C CYS A 709 1.64 27.70 5.10
N HIS A 710 2.97 27.65 4.98
CA HIS A 710 3.65 27.77 3.70
C HIS A 710 3.42 26.54 2.82
N ARG A 711 3.31 26.79 1.53
CA ARG A 711 3.06 25.81 0.48
C ARG A 711 4.11 25.96 -0.60
N HIS A 712 4.32 24.88 -1.36
CA HIS A 712 5.32 24.83 -2.42
C HIS A 712 4.65 24.50 -3.74
N LEU A 713 5.16 25.10 -4.80
CA LEU A 713 4.73 24.86 -6.17
C LEU A 713 5.93 24.96 -7.11
N LEU A 714 5.93 24.20 -8.20
CA LEU A 714 6.97 24.26 -9.22
C LEU A 714 6.44 24.99 -10.44
N LEU A 715 7.25 25.87 -11.02
CA LEU A 715 7.04 26.35 -12.38
C LEU A 715 8.05 25.61 -13.27
N CYS A 716 7.54 24.78 -14.17
CA CYS A 716 8.33 23.85 -14.96
C CYS A 716 8.37 24.29 -16.42
N ARG A 717 9.53 24.14 -17.04
CA ARG A 717 9.70 24.23 -18.49
C ARG A 717 9.33 22.88 -19.10
N VAL A 718 8.40 22.86 -20.06
CA VAL A 718 7.87 21.63 -20.64
C VAL A 718 7.93 21.70 -22.15
N THR A 719 8.45 20.65 -22.79
CA THR A 719 8.46 20.51 -24.25
C THR A 719 7.30 19.62 -24.70
N LEU A 720 6.42 20.17 -25.53
CA LEU A 720 5.16 19.51 -25.90
C LEU A 720 5.27 18.84 -27.28
N GLY A 721 4.91 17.55 -27.32
CA GLY A 721 4.80 16.78 -28.56
C GLY A 721 3.54 17.12 -29.37
N LYS A 722 3.21 16.27 -30.35
CA LYS A 722 2.08 16.48 -31.27
C LYS A 722 0.76 16.57 -30.49
N SER A 723 -0.08 17.55 -30.83
CA SER A 723 -1.41 17.66 -30.29
C SER A 723 -2.41 16.74 -31.01
N PHE A 724 -3.41 16.27 -30.28
CA PHE A 724 -4.47 15.41 -30.78
C PHE A 724 -5.85 15.99 -30.42
N LEU A 725 -6.84 15.70 -31.27
CA LEU A 725 -8.24 16.01 -30.98
C LEU A 725 -8.82 15.03 -29.96
N GLN A 726 -9.75 15.50 -29.13
CA GLN A 726 -10.37 14.76 -28.02
C GLN A 726 -10.83 13.33 -28.37
N PHE A 727 -11.45 13.15 -29.54
CA PHE A 727 -11.93 11.83 -29.99
C PHE A 727 -10.80 10.81 -30.20
N SER A 728 -9.62 11.27 -30.65
CA SER A 728 -8.44 10.42 -30.86
C SER A 728 -7.73 10.09 -29.54
N ALA A 729 -7.81 10.97 -28.54
CA ALA A 729 -7.20 10.77 -27.23
C ALA A 729 -7.83 9.58 -26.46
N MET A 730 -9.13 9.34 -26.60
CA MET A 730 -9.84 8.23 -25.93
C MET A 730 -9.37 6.83 -26.36
N LYS A 731 -8.72 6.70 -27.53
CA LYS A 731 -8.15 5.42 -28.00
C LYS A 731 -6.70 5.20 -27.57
N MET A 732 -5.99 6.26 -27.21
CA MET A 732 -4.54 6.20 -26.92
C MET A 732 -4.21 6.30 -25.44
N ALA A 733 -5.08 6.89 -24.61
CA ALA A 733 -4.86 7.05 -23.18
C ALA A 733 -5.74 6.08 -22.37
N HIS A 734 -5.14 5.33 -21.43
CA HIS A 734 -5.86 4.47 -20.47
C HIS A 734 -6.56 5.27 -19.33
N ALA A 735 -7.01 6.52 -19.58
CA ALA A 735 -7.69 7.37 -18.60
C ALA A 735 -8.70 8.35 -19.28
N PRO A 736 -9.80 8.75 -18.60
CA PRO A 736 -10.84 9.60 -19.18
C PRO A 736 -10.39 11.04 -19.49
N PRO A 737 -11.07 11.76 -20.41
CA PRO A 737 -10.60 13.00 -21.08
C PRO A 737 -10.23 14.19 -20.17
N GLY A 738 -10.51 14.15 -18.87
CA GLY A 738 -10.08 15.19 -17.93
C GLY A 738 -8.58 15.20 -17.62
N HIS A 739 -7.82 14.26 -18.19
CA HIS A 739 -6.43 14.00 -17.81
C HIS A 739 -5.42 14.31 -18.90
N HIS A 740 -5.62 15.07 -19.99
CA HIS A 740 -4.53 15.27 -20.98
C HIS A 740 -4.61 16.59 -21.80
N SER A 741 -5.18 17.66 -21.26
CA SER A 741 -5.51 18.89 -22.03
C SER A 741 -4.47 19.99 -21.88
N VAL A 742 -4.07 20.65 -22.98
CA VAL A 742 -3.08 21.76 -23.04
C VAL A 742 -3.69 23.15 -23.27
N MET A 743 -4.91 23.28 -23.78
CA MET A 743 -5.56 24.59 -23.94
C MET A 743 -7.08 24.45 -23.85
N GLY A 744 -7.81 25.52 -23.56
CA GLY A 744 -9.27 25.53 -23.67
C GLY A 744 -9.81 26.90 -23.28
N ARG A 745 -10.70 27.48 -24.08
CA ARG A 745 -11.42 28.69 -23.67
C ARG A 745 -12.52 28.29 -22.68
N PRO A 746 -12.62 28.94 -21.50
CA PRO A 746 -13.72 28.71 -20.57
C PRO A 746 -15.06 29.04 -21.23
N SER A 747 -16.05 28.17 -21.04
CA SER A 747 -17.44 28.40 -21.45
C SER A 747 -18.37 27.79 -20.41
N GLN A 748 -19.63 28.22 -20.40
CA GLN A 748 -20.65 27.70 -19.50
C GLN A 748 -20.92 26.22 -19.83
N GLY A 749 -20.25 25.31 -19.11
CA GLY A 749 -20.33 23.85 -19.35
C GLY A 749 -18.98 23.13 -19.52
N GLY A 750 -17.85 23.84 -19.44
CA GLY A 750 -16.51 23.26 -19.59
C GLY A 750 -15.66 23.96 -20.65
N LEU A 751 -14.46 23.45 -20.87
CA LEU A 751 -13.54 23.96 -21.90
C LEU A 751 -14.07 23.63 -23.30
N VAL A 752 -14.22 24.64 -24.14
CA VAL A 752 -14.49 24.42 -25.57
C VAL A 752 -13.17 24.08 -26.26
N PHE A 753 -13.10 22.83 -26.71
CA PHE A 753 -12.04 22.13 -27.45
C PHE A 753 -10.62 22.23 -26.87
N PRO A 754 -10.20 21.22 -26.07
CA PRO A 754 -8.81 21.08 -25.71
C PRO A 754 -7.97 20.44 -26.81
N GLU A 755 -6.82 21.04 -27.10
CA GLU A 755 -5.72 20.33 -27.75
C GLU A 755 -5.07 19.41 -26.71
N TYR A 756 -5.03 18.11 -27.00
CA TYR A 756 -4.50 17.12 -26.08
C TYR A 756 -3.05 16.80 -26.42
N VAL A 757 -2.15 16.85 -25.45
CA VAL A 757 -0.76 16.42 -25.63
C VAL A 757 -0.44 15.38 -24.58
N VAL A 758 0.06 14.22 -25.02
CA VAL A 758 0.60 13.20 -24.12
C VAL A 758 2.11 13.43 -24.03
N TYR A 759 2.61 13.67 -22.82
CA TYR A 759 4.04 13.85 -22.58
C TYR A 759 4.49 13.08 -21.32
N ARG A 760 5.76 12.69 -21.29
CA ARG A 760 6.44 11.94 -20.21
C ARG A 760 7.18 12.89 -19.27
N GLY A 761 7.57 12.39 -18.08
CA GLY A 761 8.30 13.19 -17.09
C GLY A 761 9.60 13.82 -17.60
N GLU A 762 10.33 13.09 -18.44
CA GLU A 762 11.54 13.54 -19.14
C GLU A 762 11.35 14.74 -20.08
N GLN A 763 10.10 15.10 -20.42
CA GLN A 763 9.77 16.30 -21.20
C GLN A 763 9.59 17.55 -20.34
N ALA A 764 9.88 17.50 -19.04
CA ALA A 764 9.75 18.63 -18.12
C ALA A 764 11.03 18.87 -17.27
N TYR A 765 11.39 20.14 -17.10
CA TYR A 765 12.44 20.61 -16.22
C TYR A 765 11.86 21.53 -15.14
N PRO A 766 12.07 21.28 -13.84
CA PRO A 766 11.65 22.22 -12.79
C PRO A 766 12.54 23.46 -12.84
N GLU A 767 11.98 24.60 -13.28
CA GLU A 767 12.74 25.85 -13.46
C GLU A 767 12.74 26.69 -12.18
N TYR A 768 11.58 26.81 -11.52
CA TYR A 768 11.45 27.55 -10.26
C TYR A 768 10.71 26.76 -9.19
N LEU A 769 11.18 26.89 -7.95
CA LEU A 769 10.48 26.49 -6.74
C LEU A 769 9.89 27.72 -6.06
N ILE A 770 8.56 27.75 -5.95
CA ILE A 770 7.81 28.86 -5.39
C ILE A 770 7.27 28.46 -4.02
N THR A 771 7.63 29.22 -2.99
CA THR A 771 7.09 29.10 -1.63
C THR A 771 6.08 30.22 -1.41
N TYR A 772 4.85 29.87 -1.04
CA TYR A 772 3.76 30.83 -0.93
C TYR A 772 2.77 30.49 0.19
N GLN A 773 1.92 31.44 0.54
CA GLN A 773 0.86 31.32 1.53
C GLN A 773 -0.43 31.86 0.94
N ILE A 774 -1.57 31.32 1.37
CA ILE A 774 -2.90 31.79 0.91
C ILE A 774 -3.28 33.02 1.73
N VAL A 775 -3.82 34.06 1.09
CA VAL A 775 -4.30 35.27 1.78
C VAL A 775 -5.82 35.23 1.93
N ARG A 776 -6.30 35.49 3.16
CA ARG A 776 -7.73 35.62 3.45
C ARG A 776 -8.28 36.91 2.81
N PRO A 777 -9.42 36.87 2.10
CA PRO A 777 -10.11 38.07 1.66
C PRO A 777 -10.47 38.93 2.88
N GLN A 778 -10.21 40.23 2.83
CA GLN A 778 -10.65 41.13 3.90
C GLN A 778 -12.18 41.10 3.97
N GLN A 779 -12.76 40.80 5.14
CA GLN A 779 -14.19 41.03 5.36
C GLN A 779 -14.43 42.54 5.31
N GLU A 780 -15.30 43.00 4.42
CA GLU A 780 -15.80 44.37 4.54
C GLU A 780 -16.46 44.52 5.91
N PRO A 781 -16.14 45.57 6.68
CA PRO A 781 -16.76 45.80 7.98
C PRO A 781 -18.22 46.24 7.75
N GLY A 782 -19.15 45.28 7.62
CA GLY A 782 -20.53 45.65 7.32
C GLY A 782 -21.60 44.56 7.20
N SER A 783 -21.34 43.27 7.44
CA SER A 783 -22.40 42.25 7.36
C SER A 783 -22.55 41.45 8.66
N ASN A 784 -23.51 41.87 9.49
CA ASN A 784 -24.07 41.07 10.56
C ASN A 784 -24.67 39.78 10.01
N THR A 785 -24.17 38.63 10.44
CA THR A 785 -24.96 37.41 10.55
C THR A 785 -24.53 36.64 11.80
N GLU A 786 -25.41 36.67 12.79
CA GLU A 786 -25.37 35.82 13.97
C GLU A 786 -25.46 34.33 13.59
N GLY A 787 -24.76 33.51 14.36
CA GLY A 787 -25.04 32.08 14.52
C GLY A 787 -24.38 31.18 13.49
N VAL A 788 -23.38 30.39 13.92
CA VAL A 788 -23.48 28.93 14.07
C VAL A 788 -22.30 28.45 14.92
N GLN A 789 -22.64 27.65 15.93
CA GLN A 789 -21.79 27.04 16.93
C GLN A 789 -20.67 26.16 16.37
N GLU A 790 -19.54 26.16 17.09
CA GLU A 790 -18.45 25.19 17.03
C GLU A 790 -18.96 23.75 17.15
N ARG A 791 -18.53 22.90 16.21
CA ARG A 791 -18.26 21.47 16.43
C ARG A 791 -17.04 21.05 15.63
#